data_AF-A0A8H2VIF6-F1
#
_entry.id   AF-A0A8H2VIF6-F1
#
_cell.length_a   1.000
_cell.length_b   1.000
_cell.length_c   1.000
_cell.angle_alpha   90.00
_cell.angle_beta   90.00
_cell.angle_gamma   90.00
#
_symmetry.space_group_name_H-M   'P 1'
#
loop_
_entity.id
_entity.type
_entity.pdbx_description
1 polymer ?
#
loop_
_entity_poly.entity_id
_entity_poly.type
_entity_poly.pdbx_seq_one_letter_code
_entity_poly.pdbx_strand_id
1 'polypeptide(L)'
;MTTEIEELCQKLTHAFEEQKDDPVSLVTVIDLYASHINSHMTLQEKESFLQTIHDGLSDHIIEQIGWDLPKTLLDFISAENLKTEDQLSKSPILLTVAKCFNKIAINGNSKECLLAACESLSDLKIAPGEEADEVLKSESHLLSDLKLDDSKENQNDTKTDVEKLNDSIYNADEPLKYEDETVPDIKIHFLFEMIITCSRRLETPYPSKFLAEVVMAISNFMRNNIKLMNEPIFFLKRVYQYIVSYNKIQHDRTTKFKDQNIGDDDPQAKIFKDELYLENKLISHLITHTLAQCLKETFFPFDFYYFMELEGTGILDKKIDLTDILSKFYLLTLLYDIDLVQEFKNYATESKNIYDRTFQKLNESEDKTVTKKFIDFLWKVAYNYTIEKSLKETTLVMDPLGVLILIGAYYLEEASCVITDLKITDAIYSYLRYTTTAKNSELYYNSSAECALKYCLWVTVTQNSTNSLREELHKLPEPISRIFLESFLRRIWVSQENHTYNISFIVLSRLLCLFPEYISFEFINSSLASCPDITARGTLLSILKVLMTKPIQNTDSYPIRSPTEPIIPIETSSNDKTTIDTPVEGQKDKNTPPKLPPRPYIQMNDTTMNKISITFVSTVEEYKQTKEDGYFLNLILDYMNFFVSLRGNCNLTVLTCISNAVDDVITDPQDPRPLVGFIRQANEILLLHTSSLKPEEI
;
A
#
# COMPACT_ATOMS: atom_id res chain seq x y z
N MET A 1 -50.52 -30.26 -20.22
CA MET A 1 -49.75 -30.24 -18.98
C MET A 1 -49.20 -28.83 -18.90
N THR A 2 -49.91 -27.95 -18.19
CA THR A 2 -49.39 -26.64 -17.81
C THR A 2 -48.11 -26.90 -17.03
N THR A 3 -47.00 -26.30 -17.45
CA THR A 3 -45.73 -26.43 -16.76
C THR A 3 -45.88 -25.84 -15.36
N GLU A 4 -45.26 -26.45 -14.35
CA GLU A 4 -45.36 -26.07 -12.93
C GLU A 4 -45.14 -24.55 -12.71
N ILE A 5 -44.28 -23.95 -13.54
CA ILE A 5 -44.03 -22.51 -13.60
C ILE A 5 -45.24 -21.66 -14.03
N GLU A 6 -46.07 -22.12 -14.97
CA GLU A 6 -47.26 -21.40 -15.43
C GLU A 6 -48.29 -21.30 -14.31
N GLU A 7 -48.44 -22.36 -13.51
CA GLU A 7 -49.32 -22.36 -12.34
C GLU A 7 -48.79 -21.42 -11.24
N LEU A 8 -47.47 -21.41 -10.99
CA LEU A 8 -46.83 -20.51 -10.03
C LEU A 8 -46.92 -19.04 -10.47
N CYS A 9 -46.69 -18.73 -11.75
CA CYS A 9 -46.82 -17.37 -12.28
C CYS A 9 -48.26 -16.87 -12.26
N GLN A 10 -49.24 -17.75 -12.53
CA GLN A 10 -50.67 -17.41 -12.40
C GLN A 10 -51.05 -17.15 -10.94
N LYS A 11 -50.59 -17.97 -9.99
CA LYS A 11 -50.80 -17.74 -8.55
C LYS A 11 -50.16 -16.43 -8.08
N LEU A 12 -48.96 -16.11 -8.57
CA LEU A 12 -48.29 -14.85 -8.26
C LEU A 12 -49.07 -13.65 -8.83
N THR A 13 -49.54 -13.74 -10.07
CA THR A 13 -50.37 -12.69 -10.69
C THR A 13 -51.64 -12.45 -9.90
N HIS A 14 -52.30 -13.53 -9.48
CA HIS A 14 -53.49 -13.46 -8.62
C HIS A 14 -53.18 -12.86 -7.24
N ALA A 15 -52.02 -13.17 -6.66
CA ALA A 15 -51.58 -12.58 -5.40
C ALA A 15 -51.38 -11.06 -5.52
N PHE A 16 -50.81 -10.57 -6.63
CA PHE A 16 -50.70 -9.12 -6.90
C PHE A 16 -52.08 -8.43 -7.02
N GLU A 17 -53.11 -9.15 -7.47
CA GLU A 17 -54.48 -8.62 -7.59
C GLU A 17 -55.26 -8.67 -6.26
N GLU A 18 -55.19 -9.79 -5.53
CA GLU A 18 -55.97 -10.01 -4.31
C GLU A 18 -55.34 -9.40 -3.05
N GLN A 19 -54.00 -9.43 -2.94
CA GLN A 19 -53.28 -8.99 -1.74
C GLN A 19 -52.77 -7.56 -1.87
N LYS A 20 -53.36 -6.76 -2.76
CA LYS A 20 -53.00 -5.35 -2.97
C LYS A 20 -53.07 -4.51 -1.69
N ASP A 21 -53.99 -4.87 -0.79
CA ASP A 21 -54.18 -4.20 0.50
C ASP A 21 -53.47 -4.92 1.68
N ASP A 22 -52.79 -6.05 1.42
CA ASP A 22 -52.01 -6.81 2.40
C ASP A 22 -50.56 -7.02 1.91
N PRO A 23 -49.73 -5.95 1.97
CA PRO A 23 -48.38 -5.95 1.41
C PRO A 23 -47.46 -6.99 2.06
N VAL A 24 -47.66 -7.33 3.34
CA VAL A 24 -46.81 -8.29 4.06
C VAL A 24 -47.04 -9.71 3.57
N SER A 25 -48.31 -10.09 3.35
CA SER A 25 -48.63 -11.39 2.76
C SER A 25 -48.08 -11.51 1.34
N LEU A 26 -48.15 -10.43 0.56
CA LEU A 26 -47.64 -10.40 -0.81
C LEU A 26 -46.12 -10.64 -0.87
N VAL A 27 -45.34 -9.96 -0.01
CA VAL A 27 -43.88 -10.19 0.10
C VAL A 27 -43.59 -11.64 0.51
N THR A 28 -44.31 -12.16 1.50
CA THR A 28 -44.13 -13.55 1.96
C THR A 28 -44.37 -14.56 0.85
N VAL A 29 -45.39 -14.34 0.02
CA VAL A 29 -45.67 -15.19 -1.15
C VAL A 29 -44.55 -15.09 -2.19
N ILE A 30 -44.06 -13.88 -2.46
CA ILE A 30 -42.94 -13.65 -3.39
C ILE A 30 -41.69 -14.39 -2.90
N ASP A 31 -41.31 -14.25 -1.63
CA ASP A 31 -40.10 -14.86 -1.06
C ASP A 31 -40.17 -16.39 -1.07
N LEU A 32 -41.33 -16.95 -0.71
CA LEU A 32 -41.55 -18.40 -0.73
C LEU A 32 -41.40 -18.97 -2.14
N TYR A 33 -42.01 -18.32 -3.14
CA TYR A 33 -41.92 -18.76 -4.52
C TYR A 33 -40.54 -18.50 -5.12
N ALA A 34 -39.91 -17.38 -4.79
CA ALA A 34 -38.57 -17.05 -5.25
C ALA A 34 -37.53 -18.08 -4.79
N SER A 35 -37.55 -18.47 -3.52
CA SER A 35 -36.63 -19.48 -2.96
C SER A 35 -36.79 -20.84 -3.67
N HIS A 36 -38.04 -21.27 -3.90
CA HIS A 36 -38.33 -22.52 -4.60
C HIS A 36 -37.88 -22.49 -6.07
N ILE A 37 -38.20 -21.41 -6.79
CA ILE A 37 -37.89 -21.28 -8.22
C ILE A 37 -36.39 -21.14 -8.45
N ASN A 38 -35.70 -20.37 -7.60
CA ASN A 38 -34.27 -20.18 -7.75
C ASN A 38 -33.48 -21.48 -7.51
N SER A 39 -33.99 -22.42 -6.70
CA SER A 39 -33.30 -23.67 -6.35
C SER A 39 -33.59 -24.84 -7.30
N HIS A 40 -34.73 -24.85 -7.99
CA HIS A 40 -35.21 -26.06 -8.68
C HIS A 40 -35.58 -25.89 -10.15
N MET A 41 -35.71 -24.66 -10.65
CA MET A 41 -36.23 -24.40 -12.00
C MET A 41 -35.13 -24.03 -13.00
N THR A 42 -35.44 -24.14 -14.28
CA THR A 42 -34.50 -23.79 -15.38
C THR A 42 -34.36 -22.27 -15.55
N LEU A 43 -33.30 -21.81 -16.25
CA LEU A 43 -33.04 -20.38 -16.47
C LEU A 43 -34.21 -19.64 -17.14
N GLN A 44 -34.89 -20.27 -18.10
CA GLN A 44 -36.06 -19.69 -18.79
C GLN A 44 -37.26 -19.55 -17.85
N GLU A 45 -37.43 -20.48 -16.93
CA GLU A 45 -38.50 -20.45 -15.93
C GLU A 45 -38.22 -19.38 -14.86
N LYS A 46 -36.95 -19.25 -14.42
CA LYS A 46 -36.50 -18.15 -13.54
C LYS A 46 -36.74 -16.79 -14.19
N GLU A 47 -36.42 -16.63 -15.48
CA GLU A 47 -36.70 -15.42 -16.24
C GLU A 47 -38.20 -15.10 -16.30
N SER A 48 -39.04 -16.10 -16.64
CA SER A 48 -40.50 -15.92 -16.70
C SER A 48 -41.09 -15.49 -15.37
N PHE A 49 -40.59 -16.03 -14.25
CA PHE A 49 -41.00 -15.63 -12.91
C PHE A 49 -40.59 -14.19 -12.59
N LEU A 50 -39.34 -13.81 -12.85
CA LEU A 50 -38.85 -12.45 -12.65
C LEU A 50 -39.60 -11.43 -13.51
N GLN A 51 -39.97 -11.80 -14.74
CA GLN A 51 -40.79 -10.97 -15.61
C GLN A 51 -42.21 -10.81 -15.06
N THR A 52 -42.79 -11.87 -14.50
CA THR A 52 -44.09 -11.81 -13.82
C THR A 52 -44.04 -10.88 -12.59
N ILE A 53 -42.96 -10.92 -11.80
CA ILE A 53 -42.73 -9.95 -10.72
C ILE A 53 -42.66 -8.52 -11.30
N HIS A 54 -41.81 -8.29 -12.30
CA HIS A 54 -41.63 -6.97 -12.91
C HIS A 54 -42.96 -6.35 -13.38
N ASP A 55 -43.81 -7.16 -14.01
CA ASP A 55 -45.08 -6.73 -14.58
C ASP A 55 -46.15 -6.53 -13.50
N GLY A 56 -46.14 -7.33 -12.43
CA GLY A 56 -47.03 -7.18 -11.28
C GLY A 56 -46.70 -5.97 -10.37
N LEU A 57 -45.46 -5.50 -10.37
CA LEU A 57 -45.01 -4.35 -9.57
C LEU A 57 -45.58 -3.03 -10.09
N SER A 58 -46.79 -2.65 -9.67
CA SER A 58 -47.34 -1.30 -9.91
C SER A 58 -46.75 -0.26 -8.95
N ASP A 59 -46.79 1.03 -9.31
CA ASP A 59 -46.20 2.12 -8.49
C ASP A 59 -46.72 2.13 -7.06
N HIS A 60 -48.02 1.89 -6.87
CA HIS A 60 -48.63 1.84 -5.53
C HIS A 60 -48.14 0.67 -4.68
N ILE A 61 -47.90 -0.49 -5.31
CA ILE A 61 -47.39 -1.67 -4.63
C ILE A 61 -45.92 -1.45 -4.27
N ILE A 62 -45.11 -0.94 -5.20
CA ILE A 62 -43.69 -0.65 -4.98
C ILE A 62 -43.50 0.35 -3.81
N GLU A 63 -44.38 1.33 -3.66
CA GLU A 63 -44.32 2.26 -2.54
C GLU A 63 -44.47 1.57 -1.17
N GLN A 64 -45.14 0.41 -1.11
CA GLN A 64 -45.41 -0.33 0.14
C GLN A 64 -44.52 -1.55 0.39
N ILE A 65 -43.94 -2.16 -0.66
CA ILE A 65 -43.13 -3.39 -0.51
C ILE A 65 -41.74 -3.28 -1.13
N GLY A 66 -41.44 -2.16 -1.81
CA GLY A 66 -40.23 -2.04 -2.63
C GLY A 66 -38.92 -2.19 -1.85
N TRP A 67 -38.89 -1.96 -0.54
CA TRP A 67 -37.69 -2.11 0.28
C TRP A 67 -37.42 -3.56 0.72
N ASP A 68 -38.41 -4.46 0.70
CA ASP A 68 -38.23 -5.86 1.12
C ASP A 68 -37.70 -6.73 -0.03
N LEU A 69 -38.01 -6.36 -1.28
CA LEU A 69 -37.66 -7.11 -2.49
C LEU A 69 -36.17 -7.19 -2.88
N PRO A 70 -35.29 -6.22 -2.57
CA PRO A 70 -33.89 -6.25 -3.03
C PRO A 70 -33.14 -7.52 -2.61
N LYS A 71 -33.34 -8.01 -1.39
CA LYS A 71 -32.67 -9.24 -0.90
C LYS A 71 -33.04 -10.44 -1.79
N THR A 72 -34.34 -10.63 -1.99
CA THR A 72 -34.90 -11.70 -2.83
C THR A 72 -34.44 -11.60 -4.29
N LEU A 73 -34.34 -10.39 -4.84
CA LEU A 73 -33.84 -10.18 -6.20
C LEU A 73 -32.33 -10.46 -6.35
N LEU A 74 -31.52 -10.13 -5.34
CA LEU A 74 -30.09 -10.42 -5.34
C LEU A 74 -29.79 -11.93 -5.31
N ASP A 75 -30.66 -12.75 -4.75
CA ASP A 75 -30.49 -14.21 -4.70
C ASP A 75 -30.51 -14.84 -6.10
N PHE A 76 -31.19 -14.21 -7.07
CA PHE A 76 -31.17 -14.64 -8.47
C PHE A 76 -29.84 -14.32 -9.18
N ILE A 77 -28.99 -13.46 -8.60
CA ILE A 77 -27.64 -13.20 -9.10
C ILE A 77 -26.70 -14.22 -8.47
N SER A 78 -26.53 -15.36 -9.13
CA SER A 78 -25.65 -16.47 -8.71
C SER A 78 -24.83 -16.98 -9.89
N ALA A 79 -23.72 -17.68 -9.61
CA ALA A 79 -22.89 -18.28 -10.65
C ALA A 79 -23.70 -19.26 -11.53
N GLU A 80 -24.60 -20.04 -10.93
CA GLU A 80 -25.51 -20.95 -11.65
C GLU A 80 -26.44 -20.24 -12.64
N ASN A 81 -26.82 -19.00 -12.32
CA ASN A 81 -27.76 -18.22 -13.11
C ASN A 81 -27.06 -17.34 -14.17
N LEU A 82 -25.76 -17.13 -14.03
CA LEU A 82 -24.94 -16.34 -14.94
C LEU A 82 -24.07 -17.29 -15.76
N LYS A 83 -24.43 -17.53 -17.02
CA LYS A 83 -23.55 -18.24 -17.96
C LYS A 83 -22.33 -17.37 -18.26
N THR A 84 -21.20 -17.66 -17.63
CA THR A 84 -19.96 -16.87 -17.69
C THR A 84 -19.34 -16.78 -19.09
N GLU A 85 -19.72 -17.69 -20.00
CA GLU A 85 -19.25 -17.71 -21.39
C GLU A 85 -19.89 -16.65 -22.29
N ASP A 86 -21.05 -16.09 -21.89
CA ASP A 86 -21.76 -15.05 -22.63
C ASP A 86 -21.50 -13.65 -22.04
N GLN A 87 -21.53 -12.61 -22.89
CA GLN A 87 -21.50 -11.21 -22.42
C GLN A 87 -22.60 -10.98 -21.37
N LEU A 88 -22.26 -10.45 -20.19
CA LEU A 88 -23.21 -10.18 -19.09
C LEU A 88 -24.44 -9.38 -19.53
N SER A 89 -24.27 -8.47 -20.50
CA SER A 89 -25.34 -7.66 -21.09
C SER A 89 -26.42 -8.47 -21.82
N LYS A 90 -26.16 -9.75 -22.13
CA LYS A 90 -27.09 -10.67 -22.79
C LYS A 90 -27.81 -11.60 -21.80
N SER A 91 -27.44 -11.59 -20.52
CA SER A 91 -28.10 -12.41 -19.51
C SER A 91 -29.54 -11.90 -19.26
N PRO A 92 -30.57 -12.68 -19.61
CA PRO A 92 -31.96 -12.22 -19.47
C PRO A 92 -32.37 -12.08 -18.00
N ILE A 93 -31.84 -12.95 -17.12
CA ILE A 93 -32.06 -12.86 -15.67
C ILE A 93 -31.50 -11.53 -15.15
N LEU A 94 -30.25 -11.21 -15.51
CA LEU A 94 -29.60 -9.98 -15.05
C LEU A 94 -30.34 -8.73 -15.54
N LEU A 95 -30.77 -8.72 -16.80
CA LEU A 95 -31.54 -7.61 -17.37
C LEU A 95 -32.89 -7.42 -16.67
N THR A 96 -33.59 -8.51 -16.34
CA THR A 96 -34.89 -8.43 -15.66
C THR A 96 -34.73 -8.00 -14.20
N VAL A 97 -33.73 -8.52 -13.50
CA VAL A 97 -33.36 -8.04 -12.15
C VAL A 97 -33.02 -6.56 -12.18
N ALA A 98 -32.24 -6.10 -13.17
CA ALA A 98 -31.90 -4.69 -13.34
C ALA A 98 -33.13 -3.80 -13.54
N LYS A 99 -34.10 -4.25 -14.35
CA LYS A 99 -35.38 -3.54 -14.53
C LYS A 99 -36.16 -3.44 -13.23
N CYS A 100 -36.25 -4.53 -12.45
CA CYS A 100 -36.92 -4.53 -11.15
C CYS A 100 -36.23 -3.56 -10.18
N PHE A 101 -34.90 -3.63 -10.04
CA PHE A 101 -34.12 -2.72 -9.20
C PHE A 101 -34.32 -1.25 -9.58
N ASN A 102 -34.30 -0.94 -10.88
CA ASN A 102 -34.52 0.42 -11.36
C ASN A 102 -35.94 0.93 -11.01
N LYS A 103 -36.97 0.10 -11.25
CA LYS A 103 -38.36 0.42 -10.91
C LYS A 103 -38.54 0.67 -9.41
N ILE A 104 -37.94 -0.17 -8.57
CA ILE A 104 -37.93 -0.02 -7.12
C ILE A 104 -37.20 1.27 -6.71
N ALA A 105 -36.02 1.54 -7.27
CA ALA A 105 -35.23 2.71 -6.91
C ALA A 105 -35.93 4.04 -7.29
N ILE A 106 -36.70 4.07 -8.38
CA ILE A 106 -37.43 5.27 -8.84
C ILE A 106 -38.78 5.44 -8.13
N ASN A 107 -39.53 4.37 -7.87
CA ASN A 107 -40.92 4.47 -7.40
C ASN A 107 -41.10 4.07 -5.92
N GLY A 108 -40.14 3.36 -5.32
CA GLY A 108 -40.20 2.94 -3.92
C GLY A 108 -40.05 4.09 -2.93
N ASN A 109 -40.42 3.83 -1.67
CA ASN A 109 -40.19 4.76 -0.57
C ASN A 109 -38.68 4.97 -0.38
N SER A 110 -38.20 6.17 -0.69
CA SER A 110 -36.76 6.47 -0.74
C SER A 110 -36.04 6.28 0.60
N LYS A 111 -36.73 6.41 1.75
CA LYS A 111 -36.15 6.19 3.08
C LYS A 111 -35.93 4.72 3.36
N GLU A 112 -36.99 3.93 3.26
CA GLU A 112 -36.95 2.49 3.57
C GLU A 112 -36.07 1.75 2.56
N CYS A 113 -36.19 2.10 1.27
CA CYS A 113 -35.34 1.52 0.22
C CYS A 113 -33.85 1.82 0.43
N LEU A 114 -33.50 3.04 0.88
CA LEU A 114 -32.11 3.37 1.19
C LEU A 114 -31.58 2.53 2.35
N LEU A 115 -32.35 2.40 3.44
CA LEU A 115 -31.95 1.62 4.61
C LEU A 115 -31.82 0.13 4.28
N ALA A 116 -32.78 -0.43 3.55
CA ALA A 116 -32.73 -1.83 3.11
C ALA A 116 -31.54 -2.12 2.19
N ALA A 117 -31.19 -1.19 1.30
CA ALA A 117 -30.00 -1.32 0.46
C ALA A 117 -28.71 -1.23 1.28
N CYS A 118 -28.65 -0.38 2.31
CA CYS A 118 -27.53 -0.28 3.24
C CYS A 118 -27.36 -1.55 4.09
N GLU A 119 -28.46 -2.12 4.57
CA GLU A 119 -28.47 -3.40 5.29
C GLU A 119 -27.96 -4.53 4.38
N SER A 120 -28.53 -4.64 3.17
CA SER A 120 -28.13 -5.64 2.18
C SER A 120 -26.65 -5.53 1.78
N LEU A 121 -26.11 -4.31 1.68
CA LEU A 121 -24.69 -4.09 1.43
C LEU A 121 -23.83 -4.54 2.62
N SER A 122 -24.27 -4.27 3.85
CA SER A 122 -23.55 -4.65 5.07
C SER A 122 -23.46 -6.17 5.25
N ASP A 123 -24.52 -6.86 4.87
CA ASP A 123 -24.68 -8.32 5.02
C ASP A 123 -24.06 -9.11 3.85
N LEU A 124 -23.71 -8.44 2.74
CA LEU A 124 -23.11 -9.07 1.59
C LEU A 124 -21.76 -9.69 1.96
N LYS A 125 -21.56 -10.96 1.58
CA LYS A 125 -20.33 -11.72 1.80
C LYS A 125 -19.71 -12.13 0.46
N ILE A 126 -18.40 -11.98 0.35
CA ILE A 126 -17.59 -12.59 -0.71
C ILE A 126 -17.23 -13.98 -0.20
N ALA A 127 -17.64 -15.03 -0.91
CA ALA A 127 -17.31 -16.40 -0.51
C ALA A 127 -15.82 -16.69 -0.79
N PRO A 128 -15.08 -17.33 0.12
CA PRO A 128 -13.77 -17.86 -0.21
C PRO A 128 -13.93 -18.99 -1.24
N GLY A 129 -13.09 -19.03 -2.26
CA GLY A 129 -13.11 -20.00 -3.38
C GLY A 129 -12.95 -21.49 -3.00
N GLU A 130 -13.14 -21.89 -1.74
CA GLU A 130 -13.18 -23.29 -1.30
C GLU A 130 -14.56 -23.94 -1.50
N GLU A 131 -15.66 -23.18 -1.57
CA GLU A 131 -17.00 -23.73 -1.88
C GLU A 131 -17.17 -24.12 -3.36
N ALA A 132 -16.35 -23.55 -4.27
CA ALA A 132 -16.32 -23.96 -5.67
C ALA A 132 -15.80 -25.40 -5.86
N ASP A 133 -14.95 -25.86 -4.93
CA ASP A 133 -14.25 -27.15 -5.03
C ASP A 133 -15.11 -28.35 -4.54
N GLU A 134 -16.12 -28.11 -3.71
CA GLU A 134 -17.12 -29.13 -3.35
C GLU A 134 -18.17 -29.33 -4.45
N VAL A 135 -18.53 -28.25 -5.17
CA VAL A 135 -19.44 -28.34 -6.33
C VAL A 135 -18.75 -29.05 -7.50
N LEU A 136 -17.49 -28.72 -7.80
CA LEU A 136 -16.72 -29.34 -8.90
C LEU A 136 -16.38 -30.82 -8.67
N LYS A 137 -16.22 -31.29 -7.42
CA LYS A 137 -16.01 -32.72 -7.11
C LYS A 137 -17.24 -33.59 -7.33
N SER A 138 -18.44 -32.99 -7.31
CA SER A 138 -19.68 -33.71 -7.62
C SER A 138 -19.89 -33.91 -9.13
N GLU A 139 -19.27 -33.07 -9.97
CA GLU A 139 -19.46 -33.05 -11.42
C GLU A 139 -18.40 -33.82 -12.23
N SER A 140 -17.22 -34.09 -11.64
CA SER A 140 -16.16 -34.86 -12.33
C SER A 140 -16.50 -36.35 -12.56
N HIS A 141 -17.61 -36.84 -12.02
CA HIS A 141 -18.08 -38.21 -12.23
C HIS A 141 -19.02 -38.38 -13.44
N LEU A 142 -19.50 -37.29 -14.05
CA LEU A 142 -20.50 -37.34 -15.13
C LEU A 142 -19.95 -37.00 -16.52
N LEU A 143 -18.73 -36.45 -16.61
CA LEU A 143 -18.16 -35.89 -17.85
C LEU A 143 -17.03 -36.72 -18.49
N SER A 144 -16.80 -37.96 -18.06
CA SER A 144 -15.79 -38.83 -18.70
C SER A 144 -16.21 -39.42 -20.05
N ASP A 145 -17.47 -39.29 -20.45
CA ASP A 145 -18.04 -40.18 -21.48
C ASP A 145 -18.32 -39.56 -22.85
N LEU A 146 -18.01 -38.29 -23.10
CA LEU A 146 -18.27 -37.70 -24.43
C LEU A 146 -17.11 -36.80 -24.89
N LYS A 147 -16.19 -37.40 -25.65
CA LYS A 147 -15.28 -36.69 -26.58
C LYS A 147 -15.89 -36.63 -27.97
N LEU A 148 -15.64 -35.52 -28.69
CA LEU A 148 -15.54 -35.29 -30.16
C LEU A 148 -15.88 -33.80 -30.40
N ASP A 149 -15.31 -33.02 -31.32
CA ASP A 149 -14.14 -33.04 -32.20
C ASP A 149 -13.99 -31.60 -32.77
N ASP A 150 -12.79 -31.23 -33.22
CA ASP A 150 -12.36 -29.90 -33.70
C ASP A 150 -13.20 -29.30 -34.86
N SER A 151 -13.33 -27.94 -34.94
CA SER A 151 -12.80 -27.13 -36.06
C SER A 151 -13.16 -25.61 -36.10
N LYS A 152 -12.13 -24.86 -36.49
CA LYS A 152 -11.86 -23.42 -36.79
C LYS A 152 -12.88 -22.61 -37.63
N GLU A 153 -12.90 -21.27 -37.48
CA GLU A 153 -12.32 -20.27 -38.45
C GLU A 153 -12.65 -18.78 -38.15
N ASN A 154 -11.71 -17.90 -38.57
CA ASN A 154 -11.59 -16.45 -38.38
C ASN A 154 -12.56 -15.58 -39.21
N GLN A 155 -12.79 -14.31 -38.82
CA GLN A 155 -12.59 -13.12 -39.71
C GLN A 155 -12.72 -11.74 -39.01
N ASN A 156 -11.87 -10.82 -39.47
CA ASN A 156 -11.72 -9.40 -39.12
C ASN A 156 -12.91 -8.52 -39.58
N ASP A 157 -13.18 -7.37 -38.96
CA ASP A 157 -12.88 -6.05 -39.57
C ASP A 157 -13.16 -4.80 -38.68
N THR A 158 -12.46 -3.74 -39.07
CA THR A 158 -12.21 -2.39 -38.50
C THR A 158 -13.39 -1.40 -38.34
N LYS A 159 -13.33 -0.49 -37.34
CA LYS A 159 -13.84 0.91 -37.41
C LYS A 159 -13.36 1.90 -36.31
N THR A 160 -13.23 3.15 -36.79
CA THR A 160 -12.83 4.53 -36.36
C THR A 160 -12.85 5.07 -34.91
N ASP A 161 -11.90 5.99 -34.67
CA ASP A 161 -11.43 6.64 -33.43
C ASP A 161 -12.32 7.70 -32.74
N VAL A 162 -13.65 7.55 -32.73
CA VAL A 162 -14.53 8.45 -31.93
C VAL A 162 -15.44 7.69 -30.95
N GLU A 163 -15.50 6.36 -31.04
CA GLU A 163 -16.24 5.49 -30.09
C GLU A 163 -15.35 4.96 -28.93
N LYS A 164 -14.03 5.15 -29.01
CA LYS A 164 -13.05 4.65 -28.03
C LYS A 164 -13.12 5.25 -26.61
N LEU A 165 -13.90 6.31 -26.37
CA LEU A 165 -14.01 6.90 -25.03
C LEU A 165 -15.18 6.35 -24.19
N ASN A 166 -16.17 5.71 -24.83
CA ASN A 166 -17.30 5.07 -24.12
C ASN A 166 -17.20 3.54 -24.09
N ASP A 167 -16.41 2.94 -24.99
CA ASP A 167 -16.26 1.48 -25.09
C ASP A 167 -15.22 0.88 -24.14
N SER A 168 -14.43 1.70 -23.43
CA SER A 168 -13.43 1.18 -22.46
C SER A 168 -14.04 0.65 -21.16
N ILE A 169 -15.37 0.68 -21.01
CA ILE A 169 -16.07 0.13 -19.84
C ILE A 169 -16.59 -1.30 -20.11
N TYR A 170 -16.66 -1.74 -21.37
CA TYR A 170 -17.38 -2.99 -21.70
C TYR A 170 -16.65 -4.00 -22.60
N ASN A 171 -15.40 -3.79 -23.01
CA ASN A 171 -14.65 -4.80 -23.76
C ASN A 171 -13.37 -5.21 -23.02
N ALA A 172 -13.48 -6.26 -22.21
CA ALA A 172 -12.36 -7.09 -21.80
C ALA A 172 -12.45 -8.42 -22.58
N ASP A 173 -11.82 -8.47 -23.75
CA ASP A 173 -11.49 -9.73 -24.45
C ASP A 173 -10.21 -10.35 -23.84
N GLU A 174 -10.21 -10.55 -22.53
CA GLU A 174 -9.30 -11.48 -21.86
C GLU A 174 -10.14 -12.53 -21.14
N PRO A 175 -9.89 -13.83 -21.34
CA PRO A 175 -10.65 -14.88 -20.69
C PRO A 175 -10.49 -14.73 -19.17
N LEU A 176 -11.61 -14.47 -18.50
CA LEU A 176 -11.75 -14.15 -17.09
C LEU A 176 -11.00 -15.16 -16.21
N LYS A 177 -9.87 -14.76 -15.65
CA LYS A 177 -9.28 -15.39 -14.45
C LYS A 177 -10.02 -14.95 -13.16
N TYR A 178 -11.29 -14.56 -13.27
CA TYR A 178 -12.05 -13.74 -12.30
C TYR A 178 -13.36 -14.41 -11.83
N GLU A 179 -13.45 -15.74 -11.88
CA GLU A 179 -14.70 -16.47 -11.63
C GLU A 179 -15.29 -16.24 -10.22
N ASP A 180 -14.46 -15.93 -9.22
CA ASP A 180 -14.89 -15.82 -7.82
C ASP A 180 -15.50 -14.46 -7.42
N GLU A 181 -15.19 -13.35 -8.12
CA GLU A 181 -15.62 -11.99 -7.71
C GLU A 181 -16.73 -11.37 -8.56
N THR A 182 -17.01 -11.96 -9.73
CA THR A 182 -17.96 -11.39 -10.70
C THR A 182 -19.38 -11.23 -10.11
N VAL A 183 -19.86 -12.25 -9.38
CA VAL A 183 -21.19 -12.23 -8.76
C VAL A 183 -21.28 -11.16 -7.65
N PRO A 184 -20.37 -11.13 -6.65
CA PRO A 184 -20.32 -10.05 -5.66
C PRO A 184 -20.27 -8.65 -6.28
N ASP A 185 -19.45 -8.42 -7.30
CA ASP A 185 -19.30 -7.10 -7.95
C ASP A 185 -20.59 -6.62 -8.61
N ILE A 186 -21.32 -7.54 -9.26
CA ILE A 186 -22.64 -7.25 -9.82
C ILE A 186 -23.62 -6.87 -8.71
N LYS A 187 -23.66 -7.62 -7.60
CA LYS A 187 -24.55 -7.31 -6.46
C LYS A 187 -24.22 -5.95 -5.84
N ILE A 188 -22.94 -5.65 -5.64
CA ILE A 188 -22.44 -4.36 -5.17
C ILE A 188 -22.92 -3.25 -6.11
N HIS A 189 -22.79 -3.43 -7.42
CA HIS A 189 -23.24 -2.44 -8.40
C HIS A 189 -24.72 -2.09 -8.23
N PHE A 190 -25.62 -3.08 -8.18
CA PHE A 190 -27.06 -2.82 -8.00
C PHE A 190 -27.37 -2.08 -6.71
N LEU A 191 -26.74 -2.49 -5.62
CA LEU A 191 -26.93 -1.84 -4.32
C LEU A 191 -26.45 -0.39 -4.33
N PHE A 192 -25.28 -0.09 -4.92
CA PHE A 192 -24.80 1.28 -5.05
C PHE A 192 -25.71 2.16 -5.92
N GLU A 193 -26.20 1.66 -7.05
CA GLU A 193 -27.12 2.42 -7.91
C GLU A 193 -28.45 2.73 -7.18
N MET A 194 -28.95 1.76 -6.42
CA MET A 194 -30.14 1.94 -5.59
C MET A 194 -29.90 2.96 -4.48
N ILE A 195 -28.77 2.87 -3.75
CA ILE A 195 -28.36 3.83 -2.72
C ILE A 195 -28.26 5.24 -3.31
N ILE A 196 -27.59 5.41 -4.45
CA ILE A 196 -27.43 6.71 -5.13
C ILE A 196 -28.79 7.28 -5.52
N THR A 197 -29.64 6.47 -6.15
CA THR A 197 -30.96 6.92 -6.63
C THR A 197 -31.89 7.30 -5.48
N CYS A 198 -31.94 6.48 -4.42
CA CYS A 198 -32.73 6.77 -3.23
C CYS A 198 -32.22 8.02 -2.50
N SER A 199 -30.89 8.19 -2.39
CA SER A 199 -30.28 9.38 -1.78
C SER A 199 -30.67 10.66 -2.53
N ARG A 200 -30.73 10.65 -3.87
CA ARG A 200 -31.14 11.83 -4.67
C ARG A 200 -32.61 12.22 -4.45
N ARG A 201 -33.47 11.23 -4.23
CA ARG A 201 -34.92 11.42 -4.01
C ARG A 201 -35.28 11.76 -2.56
N LEU A 202 -34.34 11.61 -1.63
CA LEU A 202 -34.60 11.77 -0.21
C LEU A 202 -34.74 13.26 0.17
N GLU A 203 -35.95 13.67 0.54
CA GLU A 203 -36.21 14.99 1.12
C GLU A 203 -36.22 14.91 2.66
N THR A 204 -35.23 15.55 3.29
CA THR A 204 -35.09 15.57 4.75
C THR A 204 -34.33 16.83 5.21
N PRO A 205 -34.69 17.41 6.36
CA PRO A 205 -33.90 18.46 7.00
C PRO A 205 -32.62 17.93 7.69
N TYR A 206 -32.52 16.61 7.94
CA TYR A 206 -31.38 15.97 8.62
C TYR A 206 -30.73 14.90 7.73
N PRO A 207 -30.07 15.30 6.63
CA PRO A 207 -29.47 14.36 5.70
C PRO A 207 -28.22 13.65 6.24
N SER A 208 -27.49 14.26 7.16
CA SER A 208 -26.28 13.66 7.75
C SER A 208 -26.58 12.32 8.42
N LYS A 209 -27.78 12.14 8.98
CA LYS A 209 -28.22 10.87 9.58
C LYS A 209 -28.26 9.73 8.56
N PHE A 210 -28.81 9.97 7.38
CA PHE A 210 -28.92 8.95 6.33
C PHE A 210 -27.57 8.70 5.66
N LEU A 211 -26.78 9.76 5.47
CA LEU A 211 -25.40 9.62 5.02
C LEU A 211 -24.57 8.77 6.00
N ALA A 212 -24.75 8.96 7.31
CA ALA A 212 -24.08 8.15 8.31
C ALA A 212 -24.42 6.66 8.18
N GLU A 213 -25.67 6.31 7.90
CA GLU A 213 -26.06 4.90 7.63
C GLU A 213 -25.36 4.34 6.40
N VAL A 214 -25.24 5.11 5.31
CA VAL A 214 -24.50 4.68 4.12
C VAL A 214 -23.02 4.48 4.42
N VAL A 215 -22.40 5.42 5.13
CA VAL A 215 -20.99 5.32 5.55
C VAL A 215 -20.76 4.10 6.44
N MET A 216 -21.68 3.83 7.36
CA MET A 216 -21.63 2.66 8.24
C MET A 216 -21.78 1.36 7.44
N ALA A 217 -22.68 1.31 6.46
CA ALA A 217 -22.88 0.15 5.61
C ALA A 217 -21.62 -0.17 4.78
N ILE A 218 -21.04 0.84 4.14
CA ILE A 218 -19.77 0.72 3.41
C ILE A 218 -18.65 0.23 4.33
N SER A 219 -18.57 0.79 5.55
CA SER A 219 -17.54 0.41 6.53
C SER A 219 -17.71 -1.03 7.05
N ASN A 220 -18.94 -1.47 7.30
CA ASN A 220 -19.25 -2.84 7.69
C ASN A 220 -18.90 -3.83 6.58
N PHE A 221 -19.27 -3.51 5.34
CA PHE A 221 -18.92 -4.32 4.18
C PHE A 221 -17.40 -4.48 4.02
N MET A 222 -16.63 -3.39 4.10
CA MET A 222 -15.17 -3.45 4.05
C MET A 222 -14.59 -4.31 5.18
N ARG A 223 -15.05 -4.12 6.42
CA ARG A 223 -14.57 -4.90 7.57
C ARG A 223 -14.75 -6.41 7.37
N ASN A 224 -15.84 -6.82 6.74
CA ASN A 224 -16.18 -8.23 6.57
C ASN A 224 -15.50 -8.86 5.35
N ASN A 225 -15.23 -8.09 4.29
CA ASN A 225 -14.88 -8.64 2.98
C ASN A 225 -13.51 -8.24 2.44
N ILE A 226 -12.83 -7.21 2.97
CA ILE A 226 -11.64 -6.65 2.32
C ILE A 226 -10.48 -7.64 2.13
N LYS A 227 -10.32 -8.60 3.06
CA LYS A 227 -9.29 -9.63 2.97
C LYS A 227 -9.58 -10.70 1.91
N LEU A 228 -10.84 -10.81 1.50
CA LEU A 228 -11.32 -11.76 0.51
C LEU A 228 -11.37 -11.13 -0.88
N MET A 229 -11.18 -9.81 -0.99
CA MET A 229 -11.13 -9.11 -2.26
C MET A 229 -9.77 -9.27 -2.94
N ASN A 230 -9.75 -9.85 -4.12
CA ASN A 230 -8.59 -9.90 -5.00
C ASN A 230 -8.30 -8.51 -5.58
N GLU A 231 -9.32 -7.78 -6.04
CA GLU A 231 -9.16 -6.43 -6.61
C GLU A 231 -10.10 -5.38 -6.00
N PRO A 232 -9.65 -4.57 -5.03
CA PRO A 232 -10.51 -3.57 -4.37
C PRO A 232 -10.83 -2.34 -5.25
N ILE A 233 -10.28 -2.26 -6.47
CA ILE A 233 -10.41 -1.11 -7.37
C ILE A 233 -11.85 -0.92 -7.83
N PHE A 234 -12.57 -2.01 -8.14
CA PHE A 234 -13.98 -1.94 -8.51
C PHE A 234 -14.82 -1.28 -7.41
N PHE A 235 -14.65 -1.76 -6.17
CA PHE A 235 -15.34 -1.20 -5.01
C PHE A 235 -14.98 0.28 -4.79
N LEU A 236 -13.70 0.65 -4.89
CA LEU A 236 -13.25 2.04 -4.81
C LEU A 236 -13.91 2.93 -5.88
N LYS A 237 -14.04 2.44 -7.13
CA LYS A 237 -14.75 3.13 -8.22
C LYS A 237 -16.22 3.39 -7.84
N ARG A 238 -16.90 2.45 -7.18
CA ARG A 238 -18.29 2.61 -6.70
C ARG A 238 -18.42 3.60 -5.57
N VAL A 239 -17.52 3.56 -4.59
CA VAL A 239 -17.48 4.57 -3.50
C VAL A 239 -17.24 5.97 -4.06
N TYR A 240 -16.30 6.12 -5.01
CA TYR A 240 -16.06 7.39 -5.70
C TYR A 240 -17.32 7.91 -6.40
N GLN A 241 -18.01 7.07 -7.18
CA GLN A 241 -19.26 7.44 -7.88
C GLN A 241 -20.36 7.88 -6.92
N TYR A 242 -20.47 7.22 -5.76
CA TYR A 242 -21.41 7.63 -4.71
C TYR A 242 -21.07 9.02 -4.18
N ILE A 243 -19.81 9.28 -3.80
CA ILE A 243 -19.38 10.56 -3.25
C ILE A 243 -19.62 11.70 -4.25
N VAL A 244 -19.24 11.53 -5.52
CA VAL A 244 -19.49 12.52 -6.57
C VAL A 244 -20.99 12.75 -6.78
N SER A 245 -21.79 11.69 -6.74
CA SER A 245 -23.25 11.81 -6.83
C SER A 245 -23.85 12.55 -5.64
N TYR A 246 -23.31 12.32 -4.43
CA TYR A 246 -23.74 12.99 -3.21
C TYR A 246 -23.39 14.48 -3.21
N ASN A 247 -22.20 14.84 -3.71
CA ASN A 247 -21.80 16.23 -3.85
C ASN A 247 -22.82 17.04 -4.69
N LYS A 248 -23.33 16.46 -5.78
CA LYS A 248 -24.40 17.07 -6.59
C LYS A 248 -25.67 17.33 -5.77
N ILE A 249 -26.09 16.35 -4.95
CA ILE A 249 -27.24 16.49 -4.04
C ILE A 249 -27.00 17.63 -3.04
N GLN A 250 -25.80 17.71 -2.46
CA GLN A 250 -25.40 18.78 -1.56
C GLN A 250 -25.47 20.15 -2.24
N HIS A 251 -24.93 20.27 -3.45
CA HIS A 251 -24.93 21.49 -4.23
C HIS A 251 -26.36 21.95 -4.56
N ASP A 252 -27.23 21.04 -5.00
CA ASP A 252 -28.64 21.34 -5.33
C ASP A 252 -29.43 21.80 -4.11
N ARG A 253 -29.15 21.25 -2.92
CA ARG A 253 -29.77 21.74 -1.68
C ARG A 253 -29.22 23.10 -1.26
N THR A 254 -27.92 23.32 -1.43
CA THR A 254 -27.26 24.59 -1.10
C THR A 254 -27.76 25.74 -1.97
N THR A 255 -27.96 25.50 -3.26
CA THR A 255 -28.53 26.49 -4.19
C THR A 255 -29.97 26.82 -3.83
N LYS A 256 -30.82 25.80 -3.63
CA LYS A 256 -32.20 25.99 -3.14
C LYS A 256 -32.27 26.78 -1.83
N PHE A 257 -31.36 26.53 -0.90
CA PHE A 257 -31.30 27.26 0.37
C PHE A 257 -30.92 28.74 0.18
N LYS A 258 -29.93 29.03 -0.67
CA LYS A 258 -29.51 30.42 -0.99
C LYS A 258 -30.63 31.22 -1.66
N ASP A 259 -31.37 30.60 -2.58
CA ASP A 259 -32.48 31.25 -3.29
C ASP A 259 -33.63 31.67 -2.37
N GLN A 260 -33.76 31.02 -1.19
CA GLN A 260 -34.80 31.33 -0.21
C GLN A 260 -34.52 32.61 0.59
N ASN A 261 -33.36 33.27 0.43
CA ASN A 261 -32.96 34.51 1.12
C ASN A 261 -33.19 34.47 2.66
N ILE A 262 -32.97 33.30 3.27
CA ILE A 262 -33.11 33.11 4.71
C ILE A 262 -31.95 33.85 5.41
N GLY A 263 -32.27 34.69 6.40
CA GLY A 263 -31.26 35.44 7.15
C GLY A 263 -30.37 34.53 8.00
N ASP A 264 -29.12 34.94 8.22
CA ASP A 264 -28.12 34.13 8.96
C ASP A 264 -28.51 33.82 10.41
N ASP A 265 -29.38 34.63 11.02
CA ASP A 265 -29.89 34.44 12.38
C ASP A 265 -31.10 33.48 12.47
N ASP A 266 -31.58 32.95 11.34
CA ASP A 266 -32.70 32.01 11.30
C ASP A 266 -32.28 30.62 11.84
N PRO A 267 -33.07 29.99 12.72
CA PRO A 267 -32.81 28.62 13.17
C PRO A 267 -32.63 27.61 12.01
N GLN A 268 -33.31 27.80 10.88
CA GLN A 268 -33.18 26.96 9.70
C GLN A 268 -31.82 27.14 9.01
N ALA A 269 -31.25 28.35 9.02
CA ALA A 269 -29.90 28.61 8.51
C ALA A 269 -28.84 27.95 9.38
N LYS A 270 -29.05 27.94 10.70
CA LYS A 270 -28.16 27.25 11.63
C LYS A 270 -28.18 25.74 11.42
N ILE A 271 -29.37 25.13 11.34
CA ILE A 271 -29.51 23.69 11.06
C ILE A 271 -28.83 23.33 9.74
N PHE A 272 -29.03 24.12 8.69
CA PHE A 272 -28.41 23.86 7.39
C PHE A 272 -26.87 23.88 7.46
N LYS A 273 -26.28 24.87 8.15
CA LYS A 273 -24.83 24.97 8.35
C LYS A 273 -24.27 23.80 9.17
N ASP A 274 -24.96 23.43 10.25
CA ASP A 274 -24.57 22.31 11.11
C ASP A 274 -24.62 20.98 10.33
N GLU A 275 -25.66 20.75 9.53
CA GLU A 275 -25.78 19.57 8.67
C GLU A 275 -24.70 19.53 7.59
N LEU A 276 -24.44 20.64 6.90
CA LEU A 276 -23.39 20.70 5.87
C LEU A 276 -22.01 20.35 6.46
N TYR A 277 -21.73 20.85 7.67
CA TYR A 277 -20.50 20.52 8.39
C TYR A 277 -20.41 19.02 8.73
N LEU A 278 -21.50 18.42 9.23
CA LEU A 278 -21.54 17.00 9.55
C LEU A 278 -21.39 16.12 8.30
N GLU A 279 -22.05 16.49 7.20
CA GLU A 279 -21.93 15.79 5.92
C GLU A 279 -20.50 15.81 5.39
N ASN A 280 -19.87 16.99 5.35
CA ASN A 280 -18.48 17.11 4.90
C ASN A 280 -17.53 16.30 5.77
N LYS A 281 -17.79 16.25 7.08
CA LYS A 281 -17.02 15.44 8.03
C LYS A 281 -17.17 13.94 7.78
N LEU A 282 -18.39 13.47 7.52
CA LEU A 282 -18.69 12.08 7.17
C LEU A 282 -18.04 11.68 5.83
N ILE A 283 -18.13 12.53 4.81
CA ILE A 283 -17.50 12.26 3.51
C ILE A 283 -15.97 12.28 3.61
N SER A 284 -15.38 13.23 4.32
CA SER A 284 -13.93 13.29 4.51
C SER A 284 -13.40 12.04 5.22
N HIS A 285 -14.14 11.56 6.22
CA HIS A 285 -13.85 10.28 6.85
C HIS A 285 -14.00 9.12 5.86
N LEU A 286 -15.09 9.05 5.09
CA LEU A 286 -15.30 7.99 4.10
C LEU A 286 -14.17 7.93 3.06
N ILE A 287 -13.76 9.08 2.51
CA ILE A 287 -12.65 9.17 1.53
C ILE A 287 -11.37 8.55 2.10
N THR A 288 -10.98 8.99 3.30
CA THR A 288 -9.73 8.56 3.93
C THR A 288 -9.82 7.11 4.42
N HIS A 289 -10.93 6.73 5.03
CA HIS A 289 -11.13 5.39 5.58
C HIS A 289 -11.20 4.32 4.49
N THR A 290 -11.96 4.55 3.41
CA THR A 290 -12.06 3.57 2.32
C THR A 290 -10.70 3.35 1.66
N LEU A 291 -9.91 4.39 1.39
CA LEU A 291 -8.54 4.22 0.88
C LEU A 291 -7.65 3.43 1.85
N ALA A 292 -7.70 3.75 3.14
CA ALA A 292 -6.89 3.08 4.16
C ALA A 292 -7.21 1.59 4.28
N GLN A 293 -8.49 1.20 4.19
CA GLN A 293 -8.89 -0.20 4.27
C GLN A 293 -8.66 -0.94 2.96
N CYS A 294 -9.08 -0.37 1.82
CA CYS A 294 -8.96 -1.02 0.52
C CYS A 294 -7.51 -1.23 0.07
N LEU A 295 -6.61 -0.30 0.37
CA LEU A 295 -5.20 -0.38 -0.05
C LEU A 295 -4.28 -0.93 1.04
N LYS A 296 -4.87 -1.62 2.02
CA LYS A 296 -4.14 -2.19 3.15
C LYS A 296 -3.05 -3.16 2.71
N GLU A 297 -3.41 -4.10 1.84
CA GLU A 297 -2.52 -5.14 1.31
C GLU A 297 -2.05 -4.82 -0.12
N THR A 298 -2.74 -3.90 -0.81
CA THR A 298 -2.34 -3.44 -2.14
C THR A 298 -1.07 -2.60 -2.05
N PHE A 299 -0.03 -3.05 -2.74
CA PHE A 299 1.22 -2.32 -2.87
C PHE A 299 1.13 -1.25 -3.97
N PHE A 300 1.41 0.00 -3.62
CA PHE A 300 1.57 1.10 -4.56
C PHE A 300 2.89 1.85 -4.31
N PRO A 301 3.85 1.83 -5.25
CA PRO A 301 5.22 2.24 -4.98
C PRO A 301 5.48 3.74 -5.23
N PHE A 302 4.90 4.62 -4.40
CA PHE A 302 5.09 6.09 -4.50
C PHE A 302 6.57 6.51 -4.51
N ASP A 303 7.39 5.88 -3.66
CA ASP A 303 8.83 6.13 -3.54
C ASP A 303 9.62 5.69 -4.78
N PHE A 304 9.22 4.60 -5.43
CA PHE A 304 9.80 4.17 -6.70
C PHE A 304 9.55 5.18 -7.81
N TYR A 305 8.31 5.67 -7.95
CA TYR A 305 7.98 6.66 -8.98
C TYR A 305 8.79 7.95 -8.82
N TYR A 306 8.92 8.44 -7.59
CA TYR A 306 9.77 9.59 -7.30
C TYR A 306 11.24 9.36 -7.62
N PHE A 307 11.76 8.19 -7.25
CA PHE A 307 13.14 7.84 -7.57
C PHE A 307 13.38 7.77 -9.09
N MET A 308 12.44 7.21 -9.85
CA MET A 308 12.55 7.16 -11.31
C MET A 308 12.51 8.54 -11.96
N GLU A 309 11.69 9.45 -11.44
CA GLU A 309 11.70 10.85 -11.89
C GLU A 309 13.07 11.50 -11.63
N LEU A 310 13.70 11.23 -10.48
CA LEU A 310 15.05 11.72 -10.16
C LEU A 310 16.13 11.15 -11.09
N GLU A 311 16.01 9.88 -11.51
CA GLU A 311 16.96 9.26 -12.45
C GLU A 311 16.73 9.68 -13.91
N GLY A 312 15.59 10.32 -14.21
CA GLY A 312 15.21 10.70 -15.58
C GLY A 312 14.86 9.50 -16.46
N THR A 313 14.68 8.32 -15.87
CA THR A 313 14.20 7.12 -16.55
C THR A 313 12.68 7.16 -16.56
N GLY A 314 12.07 7.07 -17.75
CA GLY A 314 10.62 7.09 -17.89
C GLY A 314 9.92 6.04 -17.02
N ILE A 315 8.68 6.34 -16.62
CA ILE A 315 7.89 5.50 -15.73
C ILE A 315 7.53 4.19 -16.46
N LEU A 316 8.17 3.08 -16.09
CA LEU A 316 7.78 1.74 -16.58
C LEU A 316 6.47 1.30 -15.91
N ASP A 317 5.52 0.83 -16.72
CA ASP A 317 4.24 0.20 -16.36
C ASP A 317 3.58 0.71 -15.07
N LYS A 318 2.98 1.90 -15.16
CA LYS A 318 1.97 2.29 -14.17
C LYS A 318 0.86 1.23 -14.23
N LYS A 319 0.46 0.67 -13.08
CA LYS A 319 -0.90 0.11 -12.95
C LYS A 319 -1.88 1.25 -13.25
N ILE A 320 -2.34 1.33 -14.50
CA ILE A 320 -3.10 2.46 -15.02
C ILE A 320 -4.35 2.67 -14.16
N ASP A 321 -5.06 1.58 -13.84
CA ASP A 321 -6.28 1.62 -13.04
C ASP A 321 -6.10 2.13 -11.62
N LEU A 322 -5.06 1.68 -10.91
CA LEU A 322 -4.82 2.10 -9.53
C LEU A 322 -4.34 3.56 -9.46
N THR A 323 -3.59 4.00 -10.46
CA THR A 323 -3.18 5.41 -10.58
C THR A 323 -4.40 6.30 -10.83
N ASP A 324 -5.26 5.93 -11.79
CA ASP A 324 -6.48 6.67 -12.12
C ASP A 324 -7.42 6.80 -10.91
N ILE A 325 -7.65 5.72 -10.15
CA ILE A 325 -8.51 5.80 -8.96
C ILE A 325 -7.89 6.65 -7.85
N LEU A 326 -6.58 6.58 -7.61
CA LEU A 326 -5.91 7.45 -6.62
C LEU A 326 -6.02 8.93 -7.01
N SER A 327 -5.88 9.23 -8.30
CA SER A 327 -6.04 10.58 -8.86
C SER A 327 -7.46 11.10 -8.66
N LYS A 328 -8.47 10.25 -8.92
CA LYS A 328 -9.87 10.55 -8.65
C LYS A 328 -10.15 10.83 -7.17
N PHE A 329 -9.59 10.05 -6.26
CA PHE A 329 -9.71 10.31 -4.82
C PHE A 329 -8.97 11.58 -4.38
N TYR A 330 -7.83 11.90 -4.99
CA TYR A 330 -7.17 13.18 -4.79
C TYR A 330 -8.07 14.35 -5.22
N LEU A 331 -8.73 14.28 -6.37
CA LEU A 331 -9.69 15.30 -6.79
C LEU A 331 -10.86 15.47 -5.80
N LEU A 332 -11.28 14.41 -5.08
CA LEU A 332 -12.26 14.54 -4.01
C LEU A 332 -11.77 15.38 -2.84
N THR A 333 -10.46 15.37 -2.56
CA THR A 333 -9.88 16.22 -1.50
C THR A 333 -10.02 17.70 -1.85
N LEU A 334 -9.86 18.06 -3.12
CA LEU A 334 -10.10 19.41 -3.61
C LEU A 334 -11.60 19.77 -3.60
N LEU A 335 -12.46 18.80 -3.93
CA LEU A 335 -13.92 19.00 -3.97
C LEU A 335 -14.53 19.29 -2.59
N TYR A 336 -13.97 18.69 -1.54
CA TYR A 336 -14.45 18.81 -0.16
C TYR A 336 -13.57 19.71 0.73
N ASP A 337 -12.65 20.47 0.14
CA ASP A 337 -11.72 21.37 0.83
C ASP A 337 -10.93 20.68 1.97
N ILE A 338 -10.48 19.45 1.73
CA ILE A 338 -9.66 18.70 2.69
C ILE A 338 -8.22 19.25 2.64
N ASP A 339 -7.81 19.92 3.71
CA ASP A 339 -6.46 20.45 3.85
C ASP A 339 -5.44 19.34 4.19
N LEU A 340 -4.98 18.63 3.17
CA LEU A 340 -3.98 17.57 3.30
C LEU A 340 -2.67 18.06 3.93
N VAL A 341 -2.28 19.32 3.67
CA VAL A 341 -1.06 19.92 4.21
C VAL A 341 -1.17 20.06 5.73
N GLN A 342 -2.28 20.61 6.20
CA GLN A 342 -2.52 20.79 7.63
C GLN A 342 -2.68 19.45 8.35
N GLU A 343 -3.37 18.49 7.74
CA GLU A 343 -3.54 17.16 8.33
C GLU A 343 -2.23 16.41 8.46
N PHE A 344 -1.34 16.48 7.46
CA PHE A 344 -0.01 15.90 7.62
C PHE A 344 0.83 16.60 8.69
N LYS A 345 0.78 17.94 8.76
CA LYS A 345 1.47 18.71 9.81
C LYS A 345 0.97 18.31 11.19
N ASN A 346 -0.34 18.12 11.35
CA ASN A 346 -0.97 17.62 12.57
C ASN A 346 -0.44 16.21 12.90
N TYR A 347 -0.44 15.31 11.92
CA TYR A 347 0.08 13.95 12.07
C TYR A 347 1.55 13.92 12.49
N ALA A 348 2.41 14.72 11.84
CA ALA A 348 3.84 14.78 12.12
C ALA A 348 4.13 15.41 13.50
N THR A 349 3.44 16.50 13.84
CA THR A 349 3.55 17.16 15.15
C THR A 349 3.10 16.24 16.28
N GLU A 350 1.99 15.53 16.09
CA GLU A 350 1.50 14.52 17.02
C GLU A 350 2.52 13.38 17.16
N SER A 351 3.06 12.88 16.04
CA SER A 351 4.09 11.84 16.03
C SER A 351 5.30 12.23 16.87
N LYS A 352 5.82 13.44 16.69
CA LYS A 352 6.93 13.98 17.48
C LYS A 352 6.59 14.06 18.97
N ASN A 353 5.40 14.58 19.31
CA ASN A 353 4.95 14.71 20.70
C ASN A 353 4.83 13.37 21.43
N ILE A 354 4.44 12.30 20.73
CA ILE A 354 4.34 10.94 21.30
C ILE A 354 5.70 10.48 21.86
N TYR A 355 6.76 10.65 21.07
CA TYR A 355 8.10 10.25 21.46
C TYR A 355 8.73 11.26 22.44
N ASP A 356 8.62 12.56 22.20
CA ASP A 356 9.25 13.59 23.05
C ASP A 356 8.71 13.55 24.50
N ARG A 357 7.40 13.35 24.70
CA ARG A 357 6.81 13.17 26.04
C ARG A 357 7.34 11.93 26.75
N THR A 358 7.61 10.87 25.99
CA THR A 358 8.18 9.63 26.52
C THR A 358 9.61 9.83 26.99
N PHE A 359 10.40 10.63 26.27
CA PHE A 359 11.76 11.00 26.69
C PHE A 359 11.78 11.91 27.92
N GLN A 360 10.89 12.89 28.00
CA GLN A 360 10.82 13.80 29.16
C GLN A 360 10.61 13.03 30.47
N LYS A 361 9.70 12.04 30.47
CA LYS A 361 9.45 11.16 31.63
C LYS A 361 10.64 10.27 32.00
N LEU A 362 11.54 9.98 31.06
CA LEU A 362 12.70 9.12 31.30
C LEU A 362 13.87 9.89 31.92
N ASN A 363 14.11 11.13 31.48
CA ASN A 363 15.21 11.96 31.99
C ASN A 363 15.07 12.27 33.50
N GLU A 364 13.92 12.00 34.09
CA GLU A 364 13.65 12.06 35.54
C GLU A 364 14.10 10.79 36.31
N SER A 365 14.50 9.71 35.62
CA SER A 365 14.92 8.43 36.22
C SER A 365 16.40 8.11 35.94
N GLU A 366 17.23 8.06 36.98
CA GLU A 366 18.71 7.97 36.87
C GLU A 366 19.30 6.57 36.57
N ASP A 367 18.48 5.56 36.24
CA ASP A 367 18.91 4.15 36.34
C ASP A 367 19.21 3.48 34.97
N LYS A 368 20.43 2.96 34.77
CA LYS A 368 20.90 2.35 33.50
C LYS A 368 20.20 1.03 33.14
N THR A 369 19.59 0.35 34.11
CA THR A 369 18.76 -0.85 33.83
C THR A 369 17.43 -0.48 33.15
N VAL A 370 17.02 0.79 33.25
CA VAL A 370 15.86 1.35 32.57
C VAL A 370 16.11 1.45 31.07
N THR A 371 17.35 1.60 30.60
CA THR A 371 17.65 1.88 29.19
C THR A 371 17.24 0.75 28.23
N LYS A 372 17.41 -0.53 28.62
CA LYS A 372 16.97 -1.67 27.77
C LYS A 372 15.44 -1.82 27.77
N LYS A 373 14.82 -1.72 28.95
CA LYS A 373 13.35 -1.70 29.09
C LYS A 373 12.72 -0.49 28.39
N PHE A 374 13.46 0.62 28.30
CA PHE A 374 13.04 1.84 27.62
C PHE A 374 13.05 1.67 26.10
N ILE A 375 14.08 1.06 25.52
CA ILE A 375 14.09 0.72 24.09
C ILE A 375 12.90 -0.18 23.76
N ASP A 376 12.64 -1.21 24.57
CA ASP A 376 11.47 -2.08 24.41
C ASP A 376 10.14 -1.32 24.55
N PHE A 377 10.08 -0.33 25.43
CA PHE A 377 8.92 0.55 25.58
C PHE A 377 8.74 1.44 24.34
N LEU A 378 9.80 2.05 23.82
CA LEU A 378 9.78 2.92 22.63
C LEU A 378 9.18 2.20 21.41
N TRP A 379 9.41 0.90 21.27
CA TRP A 379 8.78 0.07 20.23
C TRP A 379 7.25 -0.06 20.36
N LYS A 380 6.66 0.28 21.51
CA LYS A 380 5.22 0.15 21.82
C LYS A 380 4.51 1.48 22.06
N VAL A 381 5.23 2.59 22.20
CA VAL A 381 4.65 3.90 22.58
C VAL A 381 3.57 4.33 21.59
N ALA A 382 3.88 4.32 20.29
CA ALA A 382 2.93 4.76 19.27
C ALA A 382 1.67 3.89 19.24
N TYR A 383 1.83 2.56 19.40
CA TYR A 383 0.71 1.63 19.48
C TYR A 383 -0.20 1.91 20.69
N ASN A 384 0.39 2.04 21.87
CA ASN A 384 -0.35 2.35 23.10
C ASN A 384 -1.07 3.71 22.98
N TYR A 385 -0.39 4.71 22.41
CA TYR A 385 -0.99 6.02 22.15
C TYR A 385 -2.20 5.92 21.21
N THR A 386 -2.08 5.18 20.10
CA THR A 386 -3.18 5.00 19.15
C THR A 386 -4.38 4.35 19.81
N ILE A 387 -4.18 3.32 20.65
CA ILE A 387 -5.27 2.67 21.39
C ILE A 387 -5.90 3.64 22.40
N GLU A 388 -5.09 4.36 23.17
CA GLU A 388 -5.62 5.34 24.12
C GLU A 388 -6.40 6.44 23.43
N LYS A 389 -5.94 6.88 22.25
CA LYS A 389 -6.61 7.88 21.43
C LYS A 389 -7.95 7.33 20.92
N SER A 390 -7.99 6.14 20.35
CA SER A 390 -9.23 5.53 19.85
C SER A 390 -10.26 5.28 20.95
N LEU A 391 -9.83 5.04 22.20
CA LEU A 391 -10.74 4.88 23.35
C LEU A 391 -11.31 6.22 23.87
N LYS A 392 -10.62 7.33 23.63
CA LYS A 392 -11.00 8.68 24.10
C LYS A 392 -11.73 9.49 23.03
N GLU A 393 -11.58 9.13 21.76
CA GLU A 393 -12.20 9.83 20.64
C GLU A 393 -13.72 9.68 20.65
N THR A 394 -14.41 10.81 20.82
CA THR A 394 -15.87 10.91 20.76
C THR A 394 -16.37 11.49 19.44
N THR A 395 -15.45 11.93 18.58
CA THR A 395 -15.75 12.58 17.30
C THR A 395 -15.20 11.76 16.16
N LEU A 396 -15.91 11.73 15.03
CA LEU A 396 -15.39 11.17 13.79
C LEU A 396 -14.12 11.93 13.36
N VAL A 397 -13.03 11.24 13.06
CA VAL A 397 -11.78 11.83 12.57
C VAL A 397 -11.43 11.15 11.25
N MET A 398 -10.72 11.85 10.38
CA MET A 398 -10.16 11.26 9.17
C MET A 398 -9.18 10.13 9.51
N ASP A 399 -9.15 9.11 8.67
CA ASP A 399 -8.22 8.00 8.85
C ASP A 399 -6.79 8.46 8.51
N PRO A 400 -5.85 8.43 9.46
CA PRO A 400 -4.50 8.92 9.23
C PRO A 400 -3.76 8.14 8.14
N LEU A 401 -4.03 6.85 7.95
CA LEU A 401 -3.40 6.06 6.89
C LEU A 401 -3.92 6.47 5.52
N GLY A 402 -5.21 6.79 5.43
CA GLY A 402 -5.83 7.33 4.21
C GLY A 402 -5.25 8.69 3.83
N VAL A 403 -5.05 9.57 4.80
CA VAL A 403 -4.37 10.86 4.60
C VAL A 403 -2.96 10.67 4.05
N LEU A 404 -2.18 9.72 4.58
CA LEU A 404 -0.84 9.41 4.08
C LEU A 404 -0.86 8.92 2.62
N ILE A 405 -1.83 8.09 2.26
CA ILE A 405 -1.98 7.63 0.86
C ILE A 405 -2.33 8.81 -0.06
N LEU A 406 -3.23 9.70 0.36
CA LEU A 406 -3.61 10.88 -0.42
C LEU A 406 -2.45 11.86 -0.62
N ILE A 407 -1.49 11.91 0.31
CA ILE A 407 -0.26 12.69 0.15
C ILE A 407 0.63 12.10 -0.94
N GLY A 408 0.72 10.78 -1.01
CA GLY A 408 1.36 10.10 -2.13
C GLY A 408 0.64 10.39 -3.45
N ALA A 409 -0.70 10.37 -3.46
CA ALA A 409 -1.50 10.67 -4.64
C ALA A 409 -1.36 12.13 -5.11
N TYR A 410 -1.29 13.10 -4.19
CA TYR A 410 -1.01 14.50 -4.52
C TYR A 410 0.26 14.64 -5.36
N TYR A 411 1.32 13.92 -4.98
CA TYR A 411 2.59 13.98 -5.70
C TYR A 411 2.46 13.46 -7.14
N LEU A 412 1.68 12.40 -7.36
CA LEU A 412 1.47 11.86 -8.71
C LEU A 412 0.81 12.87 -9.65
N GLU A 413 -0.07 13.72 -9.12
CA GLU A 413 -0.85 14.69 -9.90
C GLU A 413 -0.11 16.03 -10.06
N GLU A 414 0.44 16.56 -8.96
CA GLU A 414 1.02 17.91 -8.94
C GLU A 414 2.53 17.92 -9.23
N ALA A 415 3.17 16.74 -9.38
CA ALA A 415 4.62 16.57 -9.56
C ALA A 415 5.47 17.40 -8.57
N SER A 416 4.89 17.67 -7.39
CA SER A 416 5.46 18.52 -6.36
C SER A 416 5.21 17.91 -4.99
N CYS A 417 6.06 18.24 -4.03
CA CYS A 417 5.82 17.79 -2.67
C CYS A 417 4.69 18.63 -2.03
N VAL A 418 3.76 17.94 -1.36
CA VAL A 418 2.71 18.55 -0.52
C VAL A 418 3.29 19.57 0.46
N ILE A 419 4.51 19.34 0.97
CA ILE A 419 5.16 20.21 1.94
C ILE A 419 6.55 20.58 1.44
N THR A 420 6.67 21.82 0.97
CA THR A 420 7.93 22.39 0.47
C THR A 420 9.01 22.51 1.55
N ASP A 421 8.62 22.65 2.83
CA ASP A 421 9.53 22.84 3.97
C ASP A 421 9.54 21.65 4.94
N LEU A 422 9.38 20.42 4.43
CA LEU A 422 9.32 19.24 5.31
C LEU A 422 10.70 18.97 5.94
N LYS A 423 10.75 18.97 7.28
CA LYS A 423 11.95 18.61 8.04
C LYS A 423 12.16 17.10 8.07
N ILE A 424 13.42 16.69 8.02
CA ILE A 424 13.76 15.26 8.07
C ILE A 424 13.36 14.63 9.41
N THR A 425 13.40 15.39 10.51
CA THR A 425 12.96 14.90 11.81
C THR A 425 11.48 14.55 11.82
N ASP A 426 10.66 15.35 11.16
CA ASP A 426 9.21 15.18 11.14
C ASP A 426 8.84 13.94 10.30
N ALA A 427 9.56 13.72 9.18
CA ALA A 427 9.45 12.49 8.40
C ALA A 427 9.89 11.25 9.19
N ILE A 428 11.00 11.32 9.95
CA ILE A 428 11.49 10.22 10.79
C ILE A 428 10.48 9.85 11.88
N TYR A 429 9.95 10.83 12.63
CA TYR A 429 8.95 10.56 13.68
C TYR A 429 7.65 10.00 13.10
N SER A 430 7.21 10.49 11.94
CA SER A 430 6.03 9.97 11.23
C SER A 430 6.24 8.53 10.79
N TYR A 431 7.41 8.21 10.22
CA TYR A 431 7.78 6.86 9.83
C TYR A 431 7.85 5.91 11.03
N LEU A 432 8.44 6.36 12.14
CA LEU A 432 8.49 5.61 13.40
C LEU A 432 7.10 5.32 13.96
N ARG A 433 6.22 6.33 14.00
CA ARG A 433 4.83 6.16 14.47
C ARG A 433 4.14 5.05 13.68
N TYR A 434 4.22 5.09 12.34
CA TYR A 434 3.64 4.06 11.50
C TYR A 434 4.26 2.68 11.74
N THR A 435 5.58 2.55 11.59
CA THR A 435 6.26 1.24 11.61
C THR A 435 6.17 0.55 12.97
N THR A 436 6.27 1.30 14.07
CA THR A 436 6.14 0.73 15.41
C THR A 436 4.70 0.32 15.71
N THR A 437 3.70 1.07 15.25
CA THR A 437 2.29 0.67 15.39
C THR A 437 1.96 -0.56 14.54
N ALA A 438 2.36 -0.58 13.26
CA ALA A 438 2.14 -1.70 12.35
C ALA A 438 2.84 -2.99 12.82
N LYS A 439 4.01 -2.88 13.46
CA LYS A 439 4.72 -4.02 14.05
C LYS A 439 3.95 -4.69 15.19
N ASN A 440 3.19 -3.92 15.98
CA ASN A 440 2.47 -4.44 17.14
C ASN A 440 1.05 -4.94 16.79
N SER A 441 0.48 -4.50 15.66
CA SER A 441 -0.81 -4.98 15.20
C SER A 441 -0.96 -4.84 13.68
N GLU A 442 -1.34 -5.95 13.04
CA GLU A 442 -1.68 -6.02 11.62
C GLU A 442 -2.87 -5.12 11.25
N LEU A 443 -3.67 -4.66 12.22
CA LEU A 443 -4.78 -3.73 11.96
C LEU A 443 -4.29 -2.43 11.34
N TYR A 444 -3.12 -1.95 11.75
CA TYR A 444 -2.53 -0.68 11.32
C TYR A 444 -1.48 -0.82 10.23
N TYR A 445 -1.24 -2.04 9.74
CA TYR A 445 -0.37 -2.25 8.60
C TYR A 445 -1.06 -1.76 7.33
N ASN A 446 -0.39 -0.94 6.53
CA ASN A 446 -0.86 -0.53 5.21
C ASN A 446 0.34 -0.28 4.27
N SER A 447 0.46 -1.11 3.23
CA SER A 447 1.64 -1.09 2.34
C SER A 447 1.75 0.22 1.54
N SER A 448 0.64 0.75 1.05
CA SER A 448 0.60 2.01 0.29
C SER A 448 0.96 3.22 1.17
N ALA A 449 0.48 3.27 2.40
CA ALA A 449 0.82 4.33 3.36
C ALA A 449 2.31 4.31 3.74
N GLU A 450 2.91 3.12 3.86
CA GLU A 450 4.36 2.99 4.08
C GLU A 450 5.17 3.57 2.92
N CYS A 451 4.77 3.27 1.68
CA CYS A 451 5.44 3.79 0.50
C CYS A 451 5.32 5.31 0.41
N ALA A 452 4.17 5.89 0.78
CA ALA A 452 4.01 7.34 0.88
C ALA A 452 4.95 7.97 1.93
N LEU A 453 5.15 7.32 3.08
CA LEU A 453 6.12 7.80 4.08
C LEU A 453 7.57 7.67 3.62
N LYS A 454 7.92 6.60 2.88
CA LYS A 454 9.25 6.46 2.25
C LYS A 454 9.48 7.53 1.18
N TYR A 455 8.44 7.86 0.41
CA TYR A 455 8.45 9.01 -0.50
C TYR A 455 8.75 10.32 0.26
N CYS A 456 8.07 10.58 1.38
CA CYS A 456 8.37 11.76 2.20
C CYS A 456 9.84 11.80 2.66
N LEU A 457 10.42 10.65 3.05
CA LEU A 457 11.85 10.58 3.39
C LEU A 457 12.73 10.95 2.19
N TRP A 458 12.44 10.41 1.01
CA TRP A 458 13.15 10.74 -0.23
C TRP A 458 13.13 12.23 -0.55
N VAL A 459 11.96 12.86 -0.46
CA VAL A 459 11.79 14.30 -0.66
C VAL A 459 12.69 15.07 0.32
N THR A 460 12.62 14.77 1.62
CA THR A 460 13.42 15.50 2.62
C THR A 460 14.92 15.38 2.38
N VAL A 461 15.40 14.23 1.92
CA VAL A 461 16.83 13.99 1.64
C VAL A 461 17.30 14.67 0.36
N THR A 462 16.40 14.93 -0.59
CA THR A 462 16.75 15.47 -1.91
C THR A 462 16.52 16.97 -2.05
N GLN A 463 15.54 17.54 -1.36
CA GLN A 463 15.20 18.96 -1.44
C GLN A 463 15.98 19.84 -0.46
N ASN A 464 16.41 19.28 0.69
CA ASN A 464 17.14 20.04 1.71
C ASN A 464 18.66 19.99 1.49
N SER A 465 19.37 21.04 1.94
CA SER A 465 20.83 21.05 1.91
C SER A 465 21.45 20.02 2.86
N THR A 466 22.54 19.37 2.43
CA THR A 466 23.25 18.34 3.20
C THR A 466 23.69 18.83 4.58
N ASN A 467 24.14 20.08 4.70
CA ASN A 467 24.58 20.66 5.96
C ASN A 467 23.42 20.84 6.94
N SER A 468 22.28 21.35 6.47
CA SER A 468 21.08 21.50 7.30
C SER A 468 20.57 20.15 7.80
N LEU A 469 20.54 19.15 6.92
CA LEU A 469 20.12 17.78 7.28
C LEU A 469 21.03 17.18 8.35
N ARG A 470 22.35 17.36 8.22
CA ARG A 470 23.31 16.89 9.21
C ARG A 470 23.08 17.54 10.57
N GLU A 471 22.89 18.85 10.62
CA GLU A 471 22.60 19.55 11.87
C GLU A 471 21.30 19.08 12.54
N GLU A 472 20.25 18.80 11.77
CA GLU A 472 18.99 18.27 12.30
C GLU A 472 19.14 16.84 12.83
N LEU A 473 19.78 15.94 12.10
CA LEU A 473 19.97 14.55 12.52
C LEU A 473 20.92 14.43 13.73
N HIS A 474 21.91 15.32 13.85
CA HIS A 474 22.77 15.37 15.04
C HIS A 474 22.03 15.82 16.31
N LYS A 475 20.89 16.53 16.18
CA LYS A 475 20.04 16.93 17.31
C LYS A 475 19.06 15.83 17.74
N LEU A 476 18.89 14.79 16.93
CA LEU A 476 17.94 13.71 17.20
C LEU A 476 18.45 12.83 18.36
N PRO A 477 17.61 12.43 19.33
CA PRO A 477 18.03 11.52 20.40
C PRO A 477 18.60 10.21 19.85
N GLU A 478 19.71 9.75 20.42
CA GLU A 478 20.40 8.51 20.00
C GLU A 478 19.45 7.29 19.97
N PRO A 479 18.57 7.05 20.97
CA PRO A 479 17.68 5.89 20.92
C PRO A 479 16.63 5.98 19.80
N ILE A 480 16.17 7.19 19.45
CA ILE A 480 15.26 7.40 18.30
C ILE A 480 15.97 7.08 17.00
N SER A 481 17.20 7.58 16.84
CA SER A 481 18.02 7.31 15.65
C SER A 481 18.24 5.81 15.44
N ARG A 482 18.56 5.08 16.52
CA ARG A 482 18.74 3.62 16.48
C ARG A 482 17.46 2.88 16.11
N ILE A 483 16.36 3.15 16.81
CA ILE A 483 15.07 2.49 16.52
C ILE A 483 14.60 2.81 15.11
N PHE A 484 14.81 4.04 14.64
CA PHE A 484 14.50 4.42 13.27
C PHE A 484 15.27 3.58 12.26
N LEU A 485 16.60 3.53 12.35
CA LEU A 485 17.44 2.76 11.42
C LEU A 485 17.12 1.25 11.48
N GLU A 486 16.94 0.69 12.68
CA GLU A 486 16.54 -0.72 12.86
C GLU A 486 15.15 -1.01 12.29
N SER A 487 14.18 -0.11 12.52
CA SER A 487 12.82 -0.24 11.97
C SER A 487 12.82 -0.14 10.45
N PHE A 488 13.59 0.79 9.90
CA PHE A 488 13.72 1.02 8.47
C PHE A 488 14.29 -0.23 7.80
N LEU A 489 15.42 -0.71 8.29
CA LEU A 489 16.08 -1.91 7.78
C LEU A 489 15.19 -3.17 7.89
N ARG A 490 14.49 -3.35 9.02
CA ARG A 490 13.53 -4.46 9.18
C ARG A 490 12.42 -4.42 8.13
N ARG A 491 11.91 -3.23 7.79
CA ARG A 491 10.88 -3.09 6.74
C ARG A 491 11.43 -3.40 5.36
N ILE A 492 12.67 -3.02 5.04
CA ILE A 492 13.33 -3.38 3.78
C ILE A 492 13.35 -4.91 3.61
N TRP A 493 13.72 -5.64 4.67
CA TRP A 493 13.79 -7.10 4.65
C TRP A 493 12.45 -7.77 4.40
N VAL A 494 11.36 -7.25 4.99
CA VAL A 494 10.02 -7.80 4.75
C VAL A 494 9.57 -7.57 3.30
N SER A 495 10.15 -6.60 2.60
CA SER A 495 9.79 -6.22 1.22
C SER A 495 10.72 -6.76 0.11
N GLN A 496 11.43 -7.87 0.35
CA GLN A 496 12.44 -8.43 -0.58
C GLN A 496 11.93 -8.71 -2.01
N GLU A 497 10.64 -8.97 -2.18
CA GLU A 497 10.04 -9.31 -3.48
C GLU A 497 9.73 -8.08 -4.37
N ASN A 498 9.88 -6.86 -3.84
CA ASN A 498 9.44 -5.64 -4.52
C ASN A 498 10.59 -4.85 -5.17
N HIS A 499 10.30 -4.18 -6.29
CA HIS A 499 11.22 -3.25 -6.98
C HIS A 499 11.74 -2.10 -6.09
N THR A 500 11.15 -1.89 -4.90
CA THR A 500 11.56 -0.90 -3.91
C THR A 500 12.73 -1.34 -3.02
N TYR A 501 13.15 -2.60 -3.04
CA TYR A 501 14.23 -3.13 -2.17
C TYR A 501 15.53 -2.34 -2.35
N ASN A 502 16.00 -2.22 -3.60
CA ASN A 502 17.24 -1.50 -3.94
C ASN A 502 17.13 -0.01 -3.61
N ILE A 503 16.01 0.61 -3.97
CA ILE A 503 15.75 2.04 -3.73
C ILE A 503 15.77 2.35 -2.24
N SER A 504 15.20 1.47 -1.42
CA SER A 504 15.21 1.64 0.04
C SER A 504 16.63 1.56 0.60
N PHE A 505 17.50 0.69 0.09
CA PHE A 505 18.92 0.67 0.47
C PHE A 505 19.68 1.93 0.03
N ILE A 506 19.32 2.53 -1.10
CA ILE A 506 19.91 3.82 -1.54
C ILE A 506 19.55 4.93 -0.55
N VAL A 507 18.29 5.03 -0.12
CA VAL A 507 17.88 5.98 0.94
C VAL A 507 18.63 5.72 2.23
N LEU A 508 18.70 4.45 2.66
CA LEU A 508 19.40 4.07 3.88
C LEU A 508 20.88 4.50 3.82
N SER A 509 21.56 4.24 2.70
CA SER A 509 22.94 4.68 2.48
C SER A 509 23.09 6.19 2.59
N ARG A 510 22.20 6.97 1.95
CA ARG A 510 22.20 8.44 2.06
C ARG A 510 21.97 8.92 3.49
N LEU A 511 21.03 8.31 4.21
CA LEU A 511 20.76 8.64 5.62
C LEU A 511 21.97 8.35 6.50
N LEU A 512 22.64 7.20 6.32
CA LEU A 512 23.84 6.83 7.08
C LEU A 512 25.01 7.79 6.87
N CYS A 513 25.12 8.41 5.68
CA CYS A 513 26.09 9.49 5.43
C CYS A 513 25.79 10.77 6.22
N LEU A 514 24.52 11.00 6.57
CA LEU A 514 24.05 12.22 7.25
C LEU A 514 24.01 12.06 8.79
N PHE A 515 23.78 10.85 9.29
CA PHE A 515 23.81 10.56 10.73
C PHE A 515 25.22 10.74 11.34
N PRO A 516 25.32 10.95 12.67
CA PRO A 516 26.59 10.94 13.37
C PRO A 516 27.34 9.63 13.16
N GLU A 517 28.65 9.71 12.92
CA GLU A 517 29.54 8.58 12.63
C GLU A 517 29.34 7.39 13.59
N TYR A 518 29.31 7.67 14.89
CA TYR A 518 29.13 6.65 15.93
C TYR A 518 27.80 5.89 15.77
N ILE A 519 26.70 6.59 15.46
CA ILE A 519 25.37 5.98 15.28
C ILE A 519 25.37 5.10 14.04
N SER A 520 25.87 5.62 12.90
CA SER A 520 25.93 4.88 11.64
C SER A 520 26.79 3.62 11.76
N PHE A 521 27.97 3.72 12.40
CA PHE A 521 28.87 2.59 12.58
C PHE A 521 28.28 1.52 13.52
N GLU A 522 27.78 1.91 14.71
CA GLU A 522 27.20 0.95 15.65
C GLU A 522 25.98 0.24 15.05
N PHE A 523 25.13 0.98 14.31
CA PHE A 523 23.98 0.40 13.62
C PHE A 523 24.39 -0.62 12.55
N ILE A 524 25.38 -0.29 11.69
CA ILE A 524 25.82 -1.23 10.67
C ILE A 524 26.43 -2.48 11.32
N ASN A 525 27.29 -2.31 12.32
CA ASN A 525 27.94 -3.44 12.99
C ASN A 525 26.93 -4.32 13.74
N SER A 526 25.96 -3.73 14.44
CA SER A 526 24.89 -4.49 15.11
C SER A 526 24.00 -5.21 14.09
N SER A 527 23.71 -4.58 12.96
CA SER A 527 22.90 -5.15 11.89
C SER A 527 23.62 -6.32 11.20
N LEU A 528 24.92 -6.20 10.92
CA LEU A 528 25.72 -7.29 10.35
C LEU A 528 25.74 -8.53 11.26
N ALA A 529 25.76 -8.33 12.58
CA ALA A 529 25.77 -9.41 13.57
C ALA A 529 24.38 -10.03 13.83
N SER A 530 23.29 -9.28 13.66
CA SER A 530 21.94 -9.70 14.09
C SER A 530 20.93 -9.91 12.96
N CYS A 531 21.20 -9.42 11.75
CA CYS A 531 20.30 -9.53 10.60
C CYS A 531 20.19 -10.99 10.14
N PRO A 532 18.99 -11.56 9.95
CA PRO A 532 18.86 -12.93 9.43
C PRO A 532 19.13 -13.04 7.91
N ASP A 533 18.96 -11.97 7.15
CA ASP A 533 19.11 -11.96 5.69
C ASP A 533 20.57 -11.74 5.26
N ILE A 534 21.17 -12.77 4.66
CA ILE A 534 22.56 -12.78 4.19
C ILE A 534 22.79 -11.76 3.07
N THR A 535 21.81 -11.55 2.19
CA THR A 535 21.92 -10.61 1.06
C THR A 535 21.91 -9.15 1.54
N ALA A 536 21.07 -8.83 2.52
CA ALA A 536 21.10 -7.55 3.20
C ALA A 536 22.43 -7.34 3.96
N ARG A 537 22.99 -8.37 4.61
CA ARG A 537 24.34 -8.27 5.24
C ARG A 537 25.39 -7.89 4.20
N GLY A 538 25.40 -8.54 3.03
CA GLY A 538 26.32 -8.19 1.93
C GLY A 538 26.15 -6.75 1.44
N THR A 539 24.90 -6.30 1.30
CA THR A 539 24.58 -4.92 0.90
C THR A 539 25.03 -3.89 1.95
N LEU A 540 24.78 -4.15 3.25
CA LEU A 540 25.23 -3.29 4.35
C LEU A 540 26.76 -3.23 4.43
N LEU A 541 27.44 -4.34 4.16
CA LEU A 541 28.90 -4.38 4.10
C LEU A 541 29.44 -3.55 2.92
N SER A 542 28.78 -3.61 1.77
CA SER A 542 29.09 -2.74 0.62
C SER A 542 28.90 -1.26 0.96
N ILE A 543 27.80 -0.91 1.66
CA ILE A 543 27.58 0.45 2.17
C ILE A 543 28.70 0.87 3.13
N LEU A 544 29.08 0.00 4.07
CA LEU A 544 30.17 0.26 5.02
C LEU A 544 31.49 0.53 4.31
N LYS A 545 31.83 -0.28 3.30
CA LYS A 545 33.01 -0.09 2.45
C LYS A 545 33.02 1.31 1.85
N VAL A 546 31.90 1.74 1.28
CA VAL A 546 31.76 3.07 0.69
C VAL A 546 31.95 4.17 1.73
N LEU A 547 31.32 4.04 2.90
CA LEU A 547 31.43 5.03 4.00
C LEU A 547 32.85 5.17 4.55
N MET A 548 33.65 4.10 4.55
CA MET A 548 35.03 4.10 5.03
C MET A 548 36.07 4.51 3.96
N THR A 549 35.75 4.34 2.67
CA THR A 549 36.71 4.59 1.57
C THR A 549 36.47 5.90 0.83
N LYS A 550 35.21 6.33 0.67
CA LYS A 550 34.91 7.55 -0.10
C LYS A 550 35.04 8.80 0.80
N PRO A 551 35.74 9.84 0.31
CA PRO A 551 35.82 11.12 1.02
C PRO A 551 34.48 11.84 1.09
N ILE A 552 34.24 12.58 2.18
CA ILE A 552 33.18 13.59 2.28
C ILE A 552 33.45 14.66 1.21
N GLN A 553 32.66 14.66 0.15
CA GLN A 553 32.68 15.73 -0.83
C GLN A 553 31.89 16.91 -0.27
N ASN A 554 32.58 17.92 0.25
CA ASN A 554 31.98 19.22 0.53
C ASN A 554 31.72 19.94 -0.80
N THR A 555 30.59 19.66 -1.44
CA THR A 555 30.13 20.44 -2.59
C THR A 555 28.67 20.84 -2.38
N ASP A 556 28.46 22.08 -1.94
CA ASP A 556 27.18 22.81 -2.01
C ASP A 556 26.76 23.11 -3.48
N SER A 557 27.13 22.24 -4.42
CA SER A 557 26.89 22.40 -5.86
C SER A 557 26.76 21.02 -6.52
N TYR A 558 25.65 20.35 -6.25
CA TYR A 558 25.00 19.60 -7.31
C TYR A 558 23.93 20.49 -7.91
N PRO A 559 24.16 21.18 -9.04
CA PRO A 559 23.07 21.30 -9.99
C PRO A 559 22.70 19.87 -10.39
N ILE A 560 21.39 19.60 -10.46
CA ILE A 560 20.79 18.45 -11.11
C ILE A 560 21.66 18.07 -12.32
N ARG A 561 22.38 16.95 -12.24
CA ARG A 561 23.23 16.50 -13.35
C ARG A 561 22.40 15.63 -14.28
N SER A 562 22.49 15.99 -15.55
CA SER A 562 21.81 15.46 -16.74
C SER A 562 21.97 13.95 -16.97
N PRO A 563 21.03 13.34 -17.73
CA PRO A 563 20.76 11.89 -17.81
C PRO A 563 21.67 11.16 -18.80
N THR A 564 22.97 11.08 -18.52
CA THR A 564 23.88 10.27 -19.36
C THR A 564 25.11 9.80 -18.61
N GLU A 565 24.91 9.06 -17.52
CA GLU A 565 25.92 8.11 -17.03
C GLU A 565 25.15 6.89 -16.51
N PRO A 566 25.36 5.69 -17.08
CA PRO A 566 24.60 4.51 -16.72
C PRO A 566 24.92 4.10 -15.27
N ILE A 567 23.85 3.64 -14.60
CA ILE A 567 23.81 2.58 -13.58
C ILE A 567 25.21 2.05 -13.26
N ILE A 568 25.68 2.18 -12.01
CA ILE A 568 26.86 1.44 -11.54
C ILE A 568 26.59 -0.04 -11.83
N PRO A 569 27.24 -0.65 -12.85
CA PRO A 569 27.14 -2.07 -13.04
C PRO A 569 27.98 -2.68 -11.93
N ILE A 570 27.39 -3.66 -11.25
CA ILE A 570 28.16 -4.66 -10.53
C ILE A 570 28.91 -5.45 -11.62
N GLU A 571 30.07 -4.98 -12.06
CA GLU A 571 30.95 -5.75 -12.94
C GLU A 571 32.41 -5.70 -12.46
N THR A 572 32.82 -6.90 -12.03
CA THR A 572 34.11 -7.56 -12.26
C THR A 572 35.23 -6.76 -12.93
N SER A 573 36.35 -6.73 -12.20
CA SER A 573 37.72 -6.46 -12.63
C SER A 573 38.01 -6.62 -14.13
N SER A 574 38.54 -5.57 -14.75
CA SER A 574 39.58 -5.71 -15.77
C SER A 574 40.48 -4.48 -15.81
N ASN A 575 41.77 -4.76 -15.97
CA ASN A 575 42.86 -3.79 -16.15
C ASN A 575 42.60 -2.93 -17.40
N ASP A 576 42.94 -1.64 -17.33
CA ASP A 576 43.92 -1.12 -18.29
C ASP A 576 44.59 0.17 -17.81
N LYS A 577 45.92 0.14 -17.89
CA LYS A 577 46.81 1.29 -17.81
C LYS A 577 46.80 1.95 -19.18
N THR A 578 46.57 3.25 -19.25
CA THR A 578 47.36 4.23 -20.00
C THR A 578 46.61 5.57 -20.00
N THR A 579 47.22 6.63 -19.46
CA THR A 579 47.79 7.71 -20.28
C THR A 579 48.56 8.67 -19.38
N ILE A 580 49.76 8.96 -19.87
CA ILE A 580 50.72 9.95 -19.39
C ILE A 580 50.17 11.33 -19.74
N ASP A 581 50.19 12.28 -18.81
CA ASP A 581 50.31 13.69 -19.17
C ASP A 581 51.21 14.42 -18.16
N THR A 582 52.14 15.18 -18.74
CA THR A 582 53.25 15.89 -18.10
C THR A 582 52.79 17.26 -17.57
N PRO A 583 53.52 17.87 -16.61
CA PRO A 583 53.06 19.03 -15.88
C PRO A 583 53.33 20.33 -16.65
N VAL A 584 52.35 21.24 -16.68
CA VAL A 584 52.57 22.63 -17.06
C VAL A 584 52.74 23.47 -15.79
N GLU A 585 53.94 24.02 -15.62
CA GLU A 585 54.27 25.02 -14.60
C GLU A 585 53.49 26.32 -14.83
N GLY A 586 52.93 26.88 -13.75
CA GLY A 586 52.41 28.25 -13.77
C GLY A 586 51.64 28.66 -12.53
N GLN A 587 52.30 29.49 -11.70
CA GLN A 587 51.75 30.35 -10.63
C GLN A 587 51.40 29.70 -9.27
N LYS A 588 52.38 29.81 -8.36
CA LYS A 588 52.22 29.69 -6.90
C LYS A 588 51.51 30.92 -6.35
N ASP A 589 50.25 30.78 -5.95
CA ASP A 589 49.68 31.65 -4.92
C ASP A 589 49.94 31.04 -3.53
N LYS A 590 50.80 31.74 -2.78
CA LYS A 590 51.10 31.47 -1.37
C LYS A 590 50.04 32.15 -0.51
N ASN A 591 49.14 31.37 0.09
CA ASN A 591 48.50 31.57 1.42
C ASN A 591 47.12 30.92 1.52
N THR A 592 47.04 29.62 1.26
CA THR A 592 45.97 28.79 1.82
C THR A 592 46.62 27.67 2.60
N PRO A 593 46.27 27.45 3.89
CA PRO A 593 46.70 26.25 4.59
C PRO A 593 46.32 25.02 3.76
N PRO A 594 47.14 23.95 3.78
CA PRO A 594 46.86 22.75 2.98
C PRO A 594 45.46 22.25 3.31
N LYS A 595 44.62 22.09 2.28
CA LYS A 595 43.31 21.45 2.44
C LYS A 595 43.56 20.08 3.09
N LEU A 596 43.02 19.88 4.29
CA LEU A 596 43.05 18.60 4.97
C LEU A 596 42.60 17.50 3.99
N PRO A 597 43.25 16.33 3.96
CA PRO A 597 42.80 15.24 3.10
C PRO A 597 41.33 14.97 3.40
N PRO A 598 40.52 14.77 2.36
CA PRO A 598 39.09 14.69 2.54
C PRO A 598 38.77 13.45 3.37
N ARG A 599 38.13 13.67 4.52
CA ARG A 599 37.90 12.62 5.53
C ARG A 599 36.81 11.68 5.05
N PRO A 600 36.94 10.36 5.28
CA PRO A 600 35.83 9.44 5.05
C PRO A 600 34.67 9.72 6.02
N TYR A 601 33.48 9.20 5.71
CA TYR A 601 32.30 9.36 6.56
C TYR A 601 32.42 8.62 7.89
N ILE A 602 33.12 7.47 7.88
CA ILE A 602 33.50 6.72 9.08
C ILE A 602 35.03 6.65 9.12
N GLN A 603 35.63 7.09 10.22
CA GLN A 603 37.07 6.99 10.45
C GLN A 603 37.42 5.57 10.86
N MET A 604 38.45 5.03 10.21
CA MET A 604 39.01 3.75 10.60
C MET A 604 39.91 3.93 11.82
N ASN A 605 39.51 3.31 12.93
CA ASN A 605 40.31 3.17 14.14
C ASN A 605 40.46 1.67 14.49
N ASP A 606 41.44 1.33 15.33
CA ASP A 606 41.64 -0.06 15.78
C ASP A 606 40.38 -0.67 16.39
N THR A 607 39.59 0.15 17.11
CA THR A 607 38.33 -0.28 17.73
C THR A 607 37.25 -0.64 16.71
N THR A 608 37.13 0.12 15.61
CA THR A 608 36.13 -0.15 14.57
C THR A 608 36.51 -1.40 13.79
N MET A 609 37.80 -1.59 13.50
CA MET A 609 38.30 -2.77 12.79
C MET A 609 38.17 -4.05 13.62
N ASN A 610 38.47 -4.00 14.92
CA ASN A 610 38.28 -5.13 15.82
C ASN A 610 36.81 -5.57 15.91
N LYS A 611 35.87 -4.62 15.93
CA LYS A 611 34.44 -4.95 15.96
C LYS A 611 34.00 -5.67 14.68
N ILE A 612 34.42 -5.18 13.51
CA ILE A 612 34.09 -5.82 12.23
C ILE A 612 34.74 -7.20 12.13
N SER A 613 36.00 -7.36 12.57
CA SER A 613 36.67 -8.66 12.54
C SER A 613 36.00 -9.69 13.44
N ILE A 614 35.51 -9.29 14.61
CA ILE A 614 34.72 -10.18 15.48
C ILE A 614 33.44 -10.62 14.77
N THR A 615 32.70 -9.69 14.16
CA THR A 615 31.49 -10.00 13.38
C THR A 615 31.77 -10.95 12.21
N PHE A 616 32.90 -10.77 11.52
CA PHE A 616 33.35 -11.67 10.46
C PHE A 616 33.64 -13.08 10.97
N VAL A 617 34.40 -13.21 12.06
CA VAL A 617 34.71 -14.52 12.67
C VAL A 617 33.43 -15.23 13.09
N SER A 618 32.46 -14.52 13.70
CA SER A 618 31.15 -15.10 14.02
C SER A 618 30.39 -15.56 12.76
N THR A 619 30.46 -14.81 11.66
CA THR A 619 29.85 -15.21 10.37
C THR A 619 30.49 -16.49 9.81
N VAL A 620 31.80 -16.63 9.95
CA VAL A 620 32.54 -17.84 9.55
C VAL A 620 32.15 -19.04 10.43
N GLU A 621 31.99 -18.83 11.74
CA GLU A 621 31.49 -19.86 12.65
C GLU A 621 30.05 -20.29 12.33
N GLU A 622 29.17 -19.35 12.00
CA GLU A 622 27.81 -19.63 11.50
C GLU A 622 27.85 -20.52 10.25
N TYR A 623 28.67 -20.17 9.25
CA TYR A 623 28.85 -20.99 8.06
C TYR A 623 29.32 -22.43 8.37
N LYS A 624 30.26 -22.59 9.31
CA LYS A 624 30.76 -23.92 9.74
C LYS A 624 29.64 -24.79 10.33
N GLN A 625 28.62 -24.20 10.93
CA GLN A 625 27.47 -24.91 11.52
C GLN A 625 26.41 -25.28 10.47
N THR A 626 26.13 -24.40 9.50
CA THR A 626 25.08 -24.61 8.48
C THR A 626 25.56 -25.46 7.30
N LYS A 627 26.85 -25.39 6.99
CA LYS A 627 27.62 -26.28 6.10
C LYS A 627 27.18 -26.48 4.65
N GLU A 628 26.24 -25.72 4.08
CA GLU A 628 25.89 -25.88 2.67
C GLU A 628 25.07 -24.73 2.05
N ASP A 629 25.54 -23.47 2.18
CA ASP A 629 24.83 -22.34 1.56
C ASP A 629 25.76 -21.44 0.73
N GLY A 630 25.46 -21.32 -0.56
CA GLY A 630 26.18 -20.47 -1.51
C GLY A 630 26.10 -18.99 -1.16
N TYR A 631 25.04 -18.56 -0.47
CA TYR A 631 24.89 -17.18 -0.01
C TYR A 631 25.90 -16.82 1.08
N PHE A 632 26.20 -17.72 2.01
CA PHE A 632 27.23 -17.50 3.03
C PHE A 632 28.64 -17.40 2.43
N LEU A 633 28.94 -18.22 1.40
CA LEU A 633 30.22 -18.11 0.68
C LEU A 633 30.36 -16.76 -0.03
N ASN A 634 29.29 -16.25 -0.64
CA ASN A 634 29.28 -14.90 -1.21
C ASN A 634 29.52 -13.83 -0.13
N LEU A 635 28.86 -13.92 1.02
CA LEU A 635 29.07 -12.98 2.13
C LEU A 635 30.51 -13.02 2.65
N ILE A 636 31.10 -14.21 2.82
CA ILE A 636 32.51 -14.36 3.23
C ILE A 636 33.43 -13.72 2.18
N LEU A 637 33.19 -13.95 0.89
CA LEU A 637 33.95 -13.31 -0.19
C LEU A 637 33.81 -11.78 -0.16
N ASP A 638 32.62 -11.26 0.12
CA ASP A 638 32.38 -9.81 0.26
C ASP A 638 33.18 -9.22 1.44
N TYR A 639 33.23 -9.92 2.58
CA TYR A 639 34.10 -9.56 3.71
C TYR A 639 35.58 -9.58 3.34
N MET A 640 36.03 -10.58 2.58
CA MET A 640 37.40 -10.64 2.11
C MET A 640 37.73 -9.47 1.18
N ASN A 641 36.84 -9.16 0.24
CA ASN A 641 36.97 -8.01 -0.65
C ASN A 641 36.93 -6.67 0.11
N PHE A 642 36.19 -6.60 1.21
CA PHE A 642 36.18 -5.47 2.13
C PHE A 642 37.56 -5.30 2.79
N PHE A 643 38.09 -6.34 3.43
CA PHE A 643 39.40 -6.27 4.10
C PHE A 643 40.55 -6.03 3.12
N VAL A 644 40.53 -6.66 1.93
CA VAL A 644 41.52 -6.42 0.87
C VAL A 644 41.54 -4.95 0.45
N SER A 645 40.38 -4.29 0.40
CA SER A 645 40.29 -2.88 0.03
C SER A 645 40.80 -1.93 1.11
N LEU A 646 40.77 -2.34 2.38
CA LEU A 646 41.19 -1.54 3.54
C LEU A 646 42.56 -1.94 4.10
N ARG A 647 43.23 -2.91 3.46
CA ARG A 647 44.46 -3.56 3.95
C ARG A 647 45.58 -2.62 4.37
N GLY A 648 45.73 -1.47 3.69
CA GLY A 648 46.81 -0.51 3.97
C GLY A 648 46.65 0.25 5.28
N ASN A 649 45.45 0.21 5.88
CA ASN A 649 45.11 0.94 7.12
C ASN A 649 44.69 -0.01 8.25
N CYS A 650 44.88 -1.32 8.10
CA CYS A 650 44.49 -2.34 9.09
C CYS A 650 45.69 -2.79 9.93
N ASN A 651 45.45 -3.05 11.22
CA ASN A 651 46.46 -3.62 12.10
C ASN A 651 46.81 -5.07 11.70
N LEU A 652 48.09 -5.42 11.74
CA LEU A 652 48.63 -6.75 11.40
C LEU A 652 47.96 -7.89 12.19
N THR A 653 47.60 -7.62 13.45
CA THR A 653 46.92 -8.60 14.32
C THR A 653 45.52 -8.96 13.84
N VAL A 654 44.76 -7.97 13.36
CA VAL A 654 43.42 -8.13 12.78
C VAL A 654 43.50 -8.92 11.47
N LEU A 655 44.46 -8.56 10.61
CA LEU A 655 44.69 -9.25 9.33
C LEU A 655 45.08 -10.72 9.52
N THR A 656 45.91 -11.01 10.52
CA THR A 656 46.31 -12.39 10.85
C THR A 656 45.12 -13.20 11.39
N CYS A 657 44.28 -12.59 12.24
CA CYS A 657 43.07 -13.24 12.75
C CYS A 657 42.07 -13.59 11.64
N ILE A 658 41.87 -12.68 10.68
CA ILE A 658 41.02 -12.89 9.50
C ILE A 658 41.56 -14.02 8.63
N SER A 659 42.87 -14.03 8.33
CA SER A 659 43.49 -15.09 7.54
C SER A 659 43.30 -16.46 8.18
N ASN A 660 43.55 -16.57 9.49
CA ASN A 660 43.37 -17.84 10.21
C ASN A 660 41.91 -18.32 10.17
N ALA A 661 40.95 -17.41 10.31
CA ALA A 661 39.53 -17.76 10.22
C ALA A 661 39.13 -18.26 8.82
N VAL A 662 39.76 -17.73 7.76
CA VAL A 662 39.52 -18.15 6.37
C VAL A 662 40.22 -19.46 6.03
N ASP A 663 41.44 -19.69 6.55
CA ASP A 663 42.15 -20.96 6.37
C ASP A 663 41.37 -22.13 6.97
N ASP A 664 40.64 -21.89 8.06
CA ASP A 664 39.69 -22.87 8.62
C ASP A 664 38.46 -23.14 7.72
N VAL A 665 38.12 -22.25 6.79
CA VAL A 665 37.02 -22.44 5.82
C VAL A 665 37.53 -23.21 4.59
N ILE A 666 38.78 -22.97 4.18
CA ILE A 666 39.46 -23.63 3.06
C ILE A 666 40.07 -24.96 3.54
N THR A 667 39.20 -25.90 3.92
CA THR A 667 39.63 -27.21 4.46
C THR A 667 40.15 -28.18 3.40
N ASP A 668 39.73 -28.05 2.14
CA ASP A 668 40.23 -28.85 1.01
C ASP A 668 40.94 -27.96 -0.04
N PRO A 669 42.25 -28.16 -0.30
CA PRO A 669 42.97 -27.43 -1.33
C PRO A 669 42.47 -27.70 -2.76
N GLN A 670 41.67 -28.75 -2.99
CA GLN A 670 41.09 -29.12 -4.30
C GLN A 670 39.55 -28.95 -4.38
N ASP A 671 38.94 -28.15 -3.49
CA ASP A 671 37.49 -27.88 -3.54
C ASP A 671 37.07 -27.32 -4.93
N PRO A 672 36.16 -27.99 -5.66
CA PRO A 672 35.81 -27.62 -7.04
C PRO A 672 34.92 -26.36 -7.13
N ARG A 673 34.48 -25.78 -6.01
CA ARG A 673 33.57 -24.63 -6.02
C ARG A 673 34.33 -23.33 -6.36
N PRO A 674 33.95 -22.58 -7.41
CA PRO A 674 34.63 -21.35 -7.83
C PRO A 674 34.74 -20.29 -6.73
N LEU A 675 33.71 -20.14 -5.90
CA LEU A 675 33.68 -19.18 -4.79
C LEU A 675 34.79 -19.43 -3.76
N VAL A 676 35.10 -20.69 -3.46
CA VAL A 676 36.20 -21.05 -2.54
C VAL A 676 37.56 -20.69 -3.16
N GLY A 677 37.70 -20.83 -4.48
CA GLY A 677 38.87 -20.36 -5.23
C GLY A 677 39.07 -18.85 -5.13
N PHE A 678 38.01 -18.04 -5.28
CA PHE A 678 38.08 -16.58 -5.13
C PHE A 678 38.40 -16.15 -3.70
N ILE A 679 37.81 -16.82 -2.69
CA ILE A 679 38.13 -16.57 -1.27
C ILE A 679 39.61 -16.85 -0.99
N ARG A 680 40.16 -17.95 -1.54
CA ARG A 680 41.59 -18.29 -1.42
C ARG A 680 42.48 -17.20 -2.02
N GLN A 681 42.16 -16.76 -3.24
CA GLN A 681 42.91 -15.71 -3.92
C GLN A 681 42.89 -14.39 -3.12
N ALA A 682 41.74 -14.03 -2.55
CA ALA A 682 41.63 -12.84 -1.70
C ALA A 682 42.46 -12.98 -0.40
N ASN A 683 42.53 -14.18 0.18
CA ASN A 683 43.35 -14.44 1.37
C ASN A 683 44.85 -14.35 1.07
N GLU A 684 45.29 -14.90 -0.06
CA GLU A 684 46.69 -14.78 -0.53
C GLU A 684 47.10 -13.32 -0.73
N ILE A 685 46.21 -12.48 -1.27
CA ILE A 685 46.45 -11.04 -1.45
C ILE A 685 46.61 -10.31 -0.10
N LEU A 686 45.85 -10.71 0.94
CA LEU A 686 46.01 -10.16 2.29
C LEU A 686 47.35 -10.55 2.91
N LEU A 687 47.75 -11.82 2.77
CA LEU A 687 49.01 -12.37 3.30
C LEU A 687 50.27 -11.80 2.61
N LEU A 688 50.19 -11.49 1.33
CA LEU A 688 51.28 -10.80 0.60
C LEU A 688 51.54 -9.40 1.15
N HIS A 689 50.53 -8.75 1.74
CA HIS A 689 50.70 -7.43 2.34
C HIS A 689 51.30 -7.50 3.75
N THR A 690 50.88 -8.47 4.58
CA THR A 690 51.41 -8.66 5.93
C THR A 690 52.90 -9.06 5.93
N SER A 691 53.35 -9.76 4.89
CA SER A 691 54.77 -10.11 4.68
C SER A 691 55.64 -8.98 4.11
N SER A 692 55.03 -7.89 3.63
CA SER A 692 55.74 -6.73 3.03
C SER A 692 56.04 -5.58 4.00
N LEU A 693 55.45 -5.58 5.20
CA LEU A 693 55.68 -4.58 6.25
C LEU A 693 56.94 -4.94 7.06
N LYS A 694 57.90 -4.00 7.12
CA LYS A 694 59.20 -4.20 7.81
C LYS A 694 59.03 -4.26 9.34
N PRO A 695 59.90 -5.00 10.05
CA PRO A 695 59.80 -5.26 11.50
C PRO A 695 60.24 -4.08 12.40
N GLU A 696 60.00 -2.83 11.99
CA GLU A 696 60.30 -1.63 12.81
C GLU A 696 59.03 -0.92 13.33
N GLU A 697 57.83 -1.40 12.96
CA GLU A 697 56.53 -0.96 13.52
C GLU A 697 55.81 -2.11 14.26
N ILE A 698 56.56 -2.91 15.03
CA ILE A 698 56.03 -3.94 15.94
C ILE A 698 56.04 -3.42 17.38
#